data_AF-A0A4P5Z7V1-F1
#
_entry.id   AF-A0A4P5Z7V1-F1
#
_cell.length_a   1.000
_cell.length_b   1.000
_cell.length_c   1.000
_cell.angle_alpha   90.00
_cell.angle_beta   90.00
_cell.angle_gamma   90.00
#
_symmetry.space_group_name_H-M   'P 1'
#
loop_
_entity.id
_entity.type
_entity.pdbx_description
1 polymer ?
#
loop_
_entity_poly.entity_id
_entity_poly.type
_entity_poly.pdbx_seq_one_letter_code
_entity_poly.pdbx_strand_id
1 'polypeptide(L)'
;MKTKLLSQRLAGLIGAVVVFLLGYGILLFPASRLNKTLVRASYDWSFDLPFLKGQALENSEVVLIYLDEASHKALGQPFNAPWDRSLHARLVNRLKTEGARAIIFDIVFSDPGPNPSADQTLAASLRDNGRVILAADDSQSEHAAGLIDSNTLTLPLPLFRNAAASWGTAQLRPEDDFIVRQHFHGKPGDDAVSMTWAAATLLKLPVAKSADDRFDERWIRYYGGPQTIPHVSYSQALEPDGTKPQFFKDKIVIVGARPITGYSGERRDEFRSSFSTWSDKFIFMPAVEVHATSMLNLVREDWLTRLSPAGELGVLLTAAVLFGFGLSFFRPMPGLLIAVCGVATTVVVAGVKFHVDRVWFPWAIVAAVQIPAGFVWCLVSKSIEWYVQKRRMEEERRHADAKIREQAALLDKAQDAIIAYDLDWHVTYWNRSATRIYGWEAEEMLGVNPLTTVFTKQAQKLNDTWRHVLQSGEWNGELRQPTKAGAEIILESRWTLVRDDAGQAKSVLVINTDITEKKTLEAQFLRTQRMESIGTLAGGIAHDLNNVLSPIMMGVELLQMRTQDAASLKMLKTIDASAKRGADMVKQVLSFARGHVGERVILHVGHLVKEMEKLVRETFPKNVTFKSAIAPDLLPISGDATQMHQILLNLCVNARDAMPVGGEISVQCDNCCLTEDDAKRLTGVKPGNHVLLQVSDTGTGMTPEVMARIFEPFFTTKEIGKGTGLGLSTVMSIIKSHGGSLDLASTIGVGTTFKVYLPAADKPTGPAQVSIPKEALRGKGETILLVDDEMAIREMTKTILLNHGYEVLTAADGAEAITLCAQNPGKIKCVLMDMMMPVMDGATTIKQLNSKDPNLRFVAISGLMKGDKFEEEIGLKDVSFLVKPFNAEKLLMILRRVLSGQTDAIRNLKMADAISTGTRQLKIAMPA
;
A
#
# COMPACT_ATOMS: atom_id res chain seq x y z
N MET A 1 21.42 11.17 27.54
CA MET A 1 21.29 10.64 28.92
C MET A 1 19.99 11.05 29.61
N LYS A 2 19.70 12.37 29.80
CA LYS A 2 18.50 12.86 30.50
C LYS A 2 17.17 12.23 30.03
N THR A 3 16.94 12.14 28.72
CA THR A 3 15.73 11.51 28.13
C THR A 3 15.53 10.04 28.51
N LYS A 4 16.60 9.24 28.60
CA LYS A 4 16.54 7.82 28.98
C LYS A 4 16.20 7.63 30.46
N LEU A 5 16.62 8.56 31.31
CA LEU A 5 16.28 8.57 32.74
C LEU A 5 14.80 8.94 32.98
N LEU A 6 14.29 9.91 32.20
CA LEU A 6 12.88 10.30 32.20
C LEU A 6 11.95 9.16 31.75
N SER A 7 12.29 8.45 30.66
CA SER A 7 11.47 7.33 30.19
C SER A 7 11.43 6.16 31.19
N GLN A 8 12.53 5.88 31.90
CA GLN A 8 12.57 4.82 32.93
C GLN A 8 11.77 5.19 34.18
N ARG A 9 11.85 6.44 34.65
CA ARG A 9 11.01 6.92 35.78
C ARG A 9 9.51 6.88 35.43
N LEU A 10 9.14 7.27 34.21
CA LEU A 10 7.75 7.19 33.75
C LEU A 10 7.26 5.74 33.68
N ALA A 11 8.09 4.83 33.13
CA ALA A 11 7.77 3.41 33.08
C ALA A 11 7.60 2.82 34.50
N GLY A 12 8.49 3.15 35.45
CA GLY A 12 8.33 2.72 36.84
C GLY A 12 7.04 3.24 37.49
N LEU A 13 6.67 4.49 37.24
CA LEU A 13 5.47 5.10 37.84
C LEU A 13 4.18 4.45 37.31
N ILE A 14 4.11 4.19 36.00
CA ILE A 14 3.02 3.41 35.40
C ILE A 14 2.99 1.99 35.99
N GLY A 15 4.15 1.36 36.16
CA GLY A 15 4.28 0.04 36.78
C GLY A 15 3.69 -0.04 38.18
N ALA A 16 4.03 0.91 39.06
CA ALA A 16 3.46 0.98 40.40
C ALA A 16 1.93 1.17 40.38
N VAL A 17 1.41 2.05 39.51
CA VAL A 17 -0.05 2.24 39.38
C VAL A 17 -0.74 0.96 38.92
N VAL A 18 -0.23 0.27 37.90
CA VAL A 18 -0.82 -0.98 37.40
C VAL A 18 -0.78 -2.09 38.45
N VAL A 19 0.36 -2.28 39.13
CA VAL A 19 0.52 -3.30 40.19
C VAL A 19 -0.35 -2.99 41.41
N PHE A 20 -0.52 -1.71 41.75
CA PHE A 20 -1.43 -1.29 42.81
C PHE A 20 -2.90 -1.58 42.44
N LEU A 21 -3.35 -1.16 41.26
CA LEU A 21 -4.72 -1.37 40.79
C LEU A 21 -5.08 -2.86 40.67
N LEU A 22 -4.13 -3.73 40.28
CA LEU A 22 -4.34 -5.18 40.27
C LEU A 22 -4.53 -5.75 41.68
N GLY A 23 -3.66 -5.41 42.64
CA GLY A 23 -3.76 -5.89 44.03
C GLY A 23 -4.99 -5.34 44.75
N TYR A 24 -5.22 -4.03 44.64
CA TYR A 24 -6.35 -3.33 45.26
C TYR A 24 -7.68 -3.70 44.62
N GLY A 25 -7.72 -3.89 43.29
CA GLY A 25 -8.91 -4.37 42.58
C GLY A 25 -9.33 -5.76 43.06
N ILE A 26 -8.38 -6.68 43.25
CA ILE A 26 -8.70 -7.99 43.86
C ILE A 26 -9.27 -7.80 45.27
N LEU A 27 -8.65 -6.96 46.11
CA LEU A 27 -9.13 -6.72 47.47
C LEU A 27 -10.55 -6.10 47.52
N LEU A 28 -10.84 -5.16 46.62
CA LEU A 28 -12.13 -4.45 46.52
C LEU A 28 -13.32 -5.31 46.08
N PHE A 29 -13.10 -6.48 45.49
CA PHE A 29 -14.18 -7.36 45.06
C PHE A 29 -14.19 -8.70 45.84
N PRO A 30 -14.65 -8.72 47.10
CA PRO A 30 -14.81 -9.94 47.91
C PRO A 30 -15.66 -11.05 47.28
N ALA A 31 -16.61 -10.67 46.41
CA ALA A 31 -17.43 -11.62 45.67
C ALA A 31 -16.67 -12.37 44.55
N SER A 32 -15.50 -11.87 44.13
CA SER A 32 -14.73 -12.50 43.06
C SER A 32 -14.09 -13.81 43.52
N ARG A 33 -14.13 -14.84 42.65
CA ARG A 33 -13.48 -16.14 42.93
C ARG A 33 -11.99 -15.96 43.27
N LEU A 34 -11.29 -15.05 42.58
CA LEU A 34 -9.87 -14.79 42.78
C LEU A 34 -9.57 -14.18 44.16
N ASN A 35 -10.39 -13.22 44.63
CA ASN A 35 -10.30 -12.70 46.00
C ASN A 35 -10.48 -13.83 47.00
N LYS A 36 -11.62 -14.55 46.94
CA LYS A 36 -11.93 -15.65 47.86
C LYS A 36 -10.78 -16.66 47.93
N THR A 37 -10.28 -17.12 46.78
CA THR A 37 -9.16 -18.07 46.73
C THR A 37 -7.89 -17.52 47.37
N LEU A 38 -7.44 -16.31 47.02
CA LEU A 38 -6.17 -15.76 47.53
C LEU A 38 -6.26 -15.37 49.02
N VAL A 39 -7.38 -14.80 49.45
CA VAL A 39 -7.60 -14.44 50.86
C VAL A 39 -7.62 -15.71 51.72
N ARG A 40 -8.42 -16.73 51.36
CA ARG A 40 -8.49 -18.02 52.08
C ARG A 40 -7.14 -18.74 52.09
N ALA A 41 -6.50 -18.88 50.92
CA ALA A 41 -5.19 -19.51 50.81
C ALA A 41 -4.13 -18.79 51.67
N SER A 42 -4.16 -17.46 51.77
CA SER A 42 -3.23 -16.74 52.65
C SER A 42 -3.44 -17.04 54.14
N TYR A 43 -4.67 -17.35 54.56
CA TYR A 43 -4.96 -17.77 55.93
C TYR A 43 -4.47 -19.20 56.17
N ASP A 44 -4.93 -20.14 55.35
CA ASP A 44 -4.65 -21.57 55.50
C ASP A 44 -3.15 -21.86 55.38
N TRP A 45 -2.50 -21.35 54.32
CA TRP A 45 -1.06 -21.53 54.12
C TRP A 45 -0.21 -20.94 55.23
N SER A 46 -0.70 -19.96 56.00
CA SER A 46 0.06 -19.41 57.12
C SER A 46 0.27 -20.42 58.24
N PHE A 47 -0.63 -21.41 58.40
CA PHE A 47 -0.46 -22.49 59.38
C PHE A 47 0.57 -23.55 58.96
N ASP A 48 0.77 -23.74 57.66
CA ASP A 48 1.68 -24.74 57.09
C ASP A 48 3.13 -24.23 56.92
N LEU A 49 3.43 -22.98 57.27
CA LEU A 49 4.77 -22.40 57.07
C LEU A 49 5.82 -23.09 57.96
N PRO A 50 6.86 -23.73 57.38
CA PRO A 50 7.67 -24.74 58.08
C PRO A 50 8.60 -24.18 59.17
N PHE A 51 8.73 -22.85 59.27
CA PHE A 51 9.68 -22.18 60.15
C PHE A 51 9.17 -22.01 61.60
N LEU A 52 7.86 -22.15 61.84
CA LEU A 52 7.19 -21.82 63.11
C LEU A 52 6.14 -22.89 63.49
N LYS A 53 6.55 -24.17 63.51
CA LYS A 53 5.67 -25.25 64.00
C LYS A 53 5.19 -24.97 65.42
N GLY A 54 3.88 -25.08 65.64
CA GLY A 54 3.26 -24.94 66.95
C GLY A 54 3.82 -25.95 67.96
N GLN A 55 3.90 -25.54 69.23
CA GLN A 55 4.24 -26.43 70.33
C GLN A 55 3.15 -27.47 70.54
N ALA A 56 3.52 -28.69 70.93
CA ALA A 56 2.56 -29.73 71.30
C ALA A 56 1.72 -29.26 72.51
N LEU A 57 0.39 -29.40 72.43
CA LEU A 57 -0.56 -29.00 73.49
C LEU A 57 -0.60 -29.98 74.67
N GLU A 58 0.56 -30.46 75.16
CA GLU A 58 0.61 -31.48 76.23
C GLU A 58 -0.11 -31.04 77.51
N ASN A 59 -0.07 -29.75 77.84
CA ASN A 59 -0.77 -29.13 78.97
C ASN A 59 -1.90 -28.19 78.52
N SER A 60 -2.85 -28.71 77.72
CA SER A 60 -4.06 -27.98 77.33
C SER A 60 -5.02 -27.73 78.50
N GLU A 61 -5.70 -26.57 78.53
CA GLU A 61 -6.77 -26.21 79.45
C GLU A 61 -8.12 -26.84 79.06
N VAL A 62 -8.25 -27.24 77.79
CA VAL A 62 -9.39 -27.94 77.21
C VAL A 62 -8.97 -29.37 76.83
N VAL A 63 -9.77 -30.36 77.18
CA VAL A 63 -9.55 -31.77 76.82
C VAL A 63 -10.81 -32.38 76.20
N LEU A 64 -10.62 -33.39 75.36
CA LEU A 64 -11.69 -34.00 74.57
C LEU A 64 -12.02 -35.42 75.03
N ILE A 65 -13.30 -35.76 74.94
CA ILE A 65 -13.80 -37.13 75.06
C ILE A 65 -14.55 -37.45 73.76
N TYR A 66 -14.01 -38.36 72.97
CA TYR A 66 -14.63 -38.75 71.69
C TYR A 66 -15.65 -39.87 71.87
N LEU A 67 -16.88 -39.64 71.40
CA LEU A 67 -17.78 -40.71 70.98
C LEU A 67 -17.24 -41.25 69.66
N ASP A 68 -16.39 -42.26 69.77
CA ASP A 68 -15.68 -42.90 68.67
C ASP A 68 -16.10 -44.37 68.49
N GLU A 69 -15.70 -44.96 67.36
CA GLU A 69 -16.02 -46.35 67.00
C GLU A 69 -15.54 -47.36 68.06
N ALA A 70 -14.41 -47.07 68.74
CA ALA A 70 -13.90 -47.89 69.83
C ALA A 70 -14.85 -47.88 71.03
N SER A 71 -15.43 -46.73 71.35
CA SER A 71 -16.42 -46.58 72.44
C SER A 71 -17.76 -47.21 72.10
N HIS A 72 -18.26 -47.06 70.87
CA HIS A 72 -19.46 -47.78 70.40
C HIS A 72 -19.31 -49.30 70.60
N LYS A 73 -18.18 -49.86 70.16
CA LYS A 73 -17.87 -51.30 70.27
C LYS A 73 -17.69 -51.74 71.72
N ALA A 74 -16.93 -51.01 72.52
CA ALA A 74 -16.64 -51.38 73.91
C ALA A 74 -17.86 -51.30 74.84
N LEU A 75 -18.78 -50.35 74.59
CA LEU A 75 -19.96 -50.10 75.43
C LEU A 75 -21.26 -50.67 74.83
N GLY A 76 -21.20 -51.36 73.69
CA GLY A 76 -22.36 -51.93 73.01
C GLY A 76 -23.41 -50.90 72.57
N GLN A 77 -23.00 -49.68 72.23
CA GLN A 77 -23.90 -48.56 71.94
C GLN A 77 -24.15 -48.38 70.43
N PRO A 78 -25.39 -48.06 70.00
CA PRO A 78 -25.73 -47.91 68.60
C PRO A 78 -25.02 -46.71 67.94
N PHE A 79 -24.74 -46.82 66.63
CA PHE A 79 -24.16 -45.73 65.84
C PHE A 79 -25.16 -44.62 65.49
N ASN A 80 -26.42 -44.98 65.18
CA ASN A 80 -27.43 -44.07 64.66
C ASN A 80 -28.65 -43.91 65.60
N ALA A 81 -28.44 -44.03 66.92
CA ALA A 81 -29.51 -43.83 67.91
C ALA A 81 -28.95 -43.28 69.24
N PRO A 82 -29.77 -42.64 70.09
CA PRO A 82 -29.33 -42.13 71.39
C PRO A 82 -28.71 -43.22 72.27
N TRP A 83 -27.54 -42.95 72.83
CA TRP A 83 -26.89 -43.81 73.82
C TRP A 83 -27.65 -43.82 75.14
N ASP A 84 -27.45 -44.88 75.95
CA ASP A 84 -28.01 -44.95 77.30
C ASP A 84 -27.53 -43.77 78.16
N ARG A 85 -28.48 -42.96 78.65
CA ARG A 85 -28.19 -41.79 79.49
C ARG A 85 -27.53 -42.15 80.81
N SER A 86 -27.59 -43.41 81.26
CA SER A 86 -26.86 -43.89 82.44
C SER A 86 -25.34 -43.75 82.28
N LEU A 87 -24.81 -43.89 81.05
CA LEU A 87 -23.41 -43.71 80.72
C LEU A 87 -22.99 -42.23 80.80
N HIS A 88 -23.86 -41.32 80.37
CA HIS A 88 -23.64 -39.87 80.51
C HIS A 88 -23.71 -39.43 81.97
N ALA A 89 -24.63 -40.01 82.76
CA ALA A 89 -24.72 -39.75 84.20
C ALA A 89 -23.44 -40.21 84.94
N ARG A 90 -22.95 -41.43 84.67
CA ARG A 90 -21.66 -41.93 85.18
C ARG A 90 -20.51 -40.98 84.84
N LEU A 91 -20.43 -40.53 83.59
CA LEU A 91 -19.37 -39.62 83.14
C LEU A 91 -19.43 -38.27 83.89
N VAL A 92 -20.60 -37.63 83.97
CA VAL A 92 -20.78 -36.34 84.66
C VAL A 92 -20.36 -36.43 86.14
N ASN A 93 -20.70 -37.53 86.81
CA ASN A 93 -20.33 -37.75 88.22
C ASN A 93 -18.83 -38.01 88.40
N ARG A 94 -18.20 -38.74 87.48
CA ARG A 94 -16.73 -38.90 87.45
C ARG A 94 -16.04 -37.55 87.25
N LEU A 95 -16.44 -36.78 86.23
CA LEU A 95 -15.84 -35.49 85.91
C LEU A 95 -16.05 -34.45 87.03
N LYS A 96 -17.16 -34.52 87.77
CA LYS A 96 -17.34 -33.77 89.03
C LYS A 96 -16.29 -34.15 90.06
N THR A 97 -16.09 -35.46 90.28
CA THR A 97 -15.19 -36.02 91.29
C THR A 97 -13.71 -35.71 90.98
N GLU A 98 -13.32 -35.75 89.71
CA GLU A 98 -11.96 -35.38 89.28
C GLU A 98 -11.71 -33.86 89.19
N GLY A 99 -12.73 -33.02 89.39
CA GLY A 99 -12.57 -31.57 89.47
C GLY A 99 -12.55 -30.84 88.12
N ALA A 100 -13.36 -31.27 87.15
CA ALA A 100 -13.55 -30.51 85.91
C ALA A 100 -14.11 -29.10 86.18
N ARG A 101 -13.61 -28.10 85.44
CA ARG A 101 -14.07 -26.69 85.51
C ARG A 101 -15.41 -26.48 84.84
N ALA A 102 -15.63 -27.14 83.71
CA ALA A 102 -16.89 -27.18 82.97
C ALA A 102 -16.93 -28.45 82.11
N ILE A 103 -18.14 -28.91 81.79
CA ILE A 103 -18.38 -30.04 80.88
C ILE A 103 -19.28 -29.52 79.76
N ILE A 104 -18.84 -29.61 78.51
CA ILE A 104 -19.63 -29.25 77.34
C ILE A 104 -20.00 -30.55 76.62
N PHE A 105 -21.30 -30.83 76.48
CA PHE A 105 -21.76 -31.89 75.60
C PHE A 105 -22.10 -31.31 74.23
N ASP A 106 -21.25 -31.60 73.26
CA ASP A 106 -21.48 -31.49 71.83
C ASP A 106 -22.32 -32.69 71.36
N ILE A 107 -23.47 -32.85 72.01
CA ILE A 107 -24.48 -33.89 71.81
C ILE A 107 -25.84 -33.26 72.13
N VAL A 108 -26.76 -33.32 71.17
CA VAL A 108 -28.07 -32.68 71.32
C VAL A 108 -29.03 -33.65 72.01
N PHE A 109 -29.45 -33.31 73.22
CA PHE A 109 -30.38 -34.12 74.03
C PHE A 109 -31.84 -33.71 73.77
N SER A 110 -32.24 -33.67 72.50
CA SER A 110 -33.58 -33.26 72.03
C SER A 110 -34.70 -34.25 72.36
N ASP A 111 -34.37 -35.54 72.40
CA ASP A 111 -35.34 -36.64 72.46
C ASP A 111 -35.14 -37.53 73.70
N PRO A 112 -36.22 -38.14 74.23
CA PRO A 112 -36.15 -39.05 75.37
C PRO A 112 -35.21 -40.22 75.10
N GLY A 113 -34.47 -40.65 76.12
CA GLY A 113 -33.61 -41.81 76.02
C GLY A 113 -34.41 -43.12 75.92
N PRO A 114 -33.75 -44.24 75.55
CA PRO A 114 -34.39 -45.56 75.51
C PRO A 114 -34.88 -46.06 76.89
N ASN A 115 -34.48 -45.39 77.98
CA ASN A 115 -34.87 -45.71 79.35
C ASN A 115 -35.20 -44.42 80.13
N PRO A 116 -36.47 -44.13 80.46
CA PRO A 116 -36.87 -42.94 81.21
C PRO A 116 -36.24 -42.82 82.61
N SER A 117 -35.85 -43.94 83.24
CA SER A 117 -35.13 -43.94 84.52
C SER A 117 -33.69 -43.44 84.36
N ALA A 118 -33.06 -43.74 83.23
CA ALA A 118 -31.73 -43.23 82.90
C ALA A 118 -31.77 -41.72 82.59
N ASP A 119 -32.83 -41.23 81.95
CA ASP A 119 -33.06 -39.79 81.74
C ASP A 119 -33.15 -39.03 83.08
N GLN A 120 -33.94 -39.53 84.05
CA GLN A 120 -34.01 -38.94 85.39
C GLN A 120 -32.65 -38.99 86.12
N THR A 121 -31.90 -40.07 85.97
CA THR A 121 -30.57 -40.25 86.57
C THR A 121 -29.55 -39.25 86.00
N LEU A 122 -29.58 -39.01 84.69
CA LEU A 122 -28.77 -37.98 84.04
C LEU A 122 -29.20 -36.58 84.52
N ALA A 123 -30.49 -36.26 84.53
CA ALA A 123 -30.98 -34.97 85.00
C ALA A 123 -30.59 -34.67 86.47
N ALA A 124 -30.60 -35.67 87.35
CA ALA A 124 -30.09 -35.54 88.71
C ALA A 124 -28.58 -35.24 88.73
N SER A 125 -27.79 -35.96 87.93
CA SER A 125 -26.32 -35.80 87.83
C SER A 125 -25.92 -34.44 87.24
N LEU A 126 -26.66 -33.94 86.24
CA LEU A 126 -26.47 -32.58 85.67
C LEU A 126 -26.66 -31.51 86.74
N ARG A 127 -27.75 -31.60 87.51
CA ARG A 127 -28.11 -30.64 88.57
C ARG A 127 -27.11 -30.68 89.73
N ASP A 128 -26.66 -31.87 90.12
CA ASP A 128 -25.65 -32.04 91.17
C ASP A 128 -24.26 -31.52 90.73
N ASN A 129 -23.90 -31.68 89.46
CA ASN A 129 -22.64 -31.15 88.92
C ASN A 129 -22.64 -29.62 88.81
N GLY A 130 -23.73 -29.02 88.31
CA GLY A 130 -23.89 -27.56 88.23
C GLY A 130 -22.90 -26.83 87.30
N ARG A 131 -22.14 -27.56 86.47
CA ARG A 131 -21.13 -27.00 85.52
C ARG A 131 -21.24 -27.58 84.11
N VAL A 132 -22.41 -28.12 83.74
CA VAL A 132 -22.63 -28.74 82.43
C VAL A 132 -23.34 -27.79 81.46
N ILE A 133 -22.82 -27.71 80.24
CA ILE A 133 -23.41 -27.02 79.09
C ILE A 133 -23.90 -28.08 78.10
N LEU A 134 -25.13 -27.93 77.58
CA LEU A 134 -25.70 -28.82 76.56
C LEU A 134 -25.81 -28.16 75.19
N ALA A 135 -25.59 -28.93 74.13
CA ALA A 135 -25.85 -28.52 72.75
C ALA A 135 -27.35 -28.37 72.45
N ALA A 136 -27.69 -27.29 71.75
CA ALA A 136 -28.87 -27.18 70.90
C ALA A 136 -28.45 -27.32 69.43
N ASP A 137 -29.26 -27.95 68.60
CA ASP A 137 -29.06 -27.96 67.15
C ASP A 137 -29.79 -26.77 66.50
N ASP A 138 -29.23 -26.23 65.44
CA ASP A 138 -29.88 -25.26 64.55
C ASP A 138 -29.79 -25.79 63.12
N SER A 139 -30.50 -26.89 62.88
CA SER A 139 -30.57 -27.54 61.58
C SER A 139 -31.51 -26.78 60.65
N GLN A 140 -31.02 -26.51 59.43
CA GLN A 140 -31.91 -26.42 58.29
C GLN A 140 -32.46 -27.81 58.02
N SER A 141 -33.77 -27.94 57.83
CA SER A 141 -34.39 -29.20 57.45
C SER A 141 -34.08 -29.53 55.99
N GLU A 142 -32.88 -30.06 55.70
CA GLU A 142 -32.60 -30.71 54.43
C GLU A 142 -33.39 -32.03 54.33
N HIS A 143 -34.65 -31.93 53.93
CA HIS A 143 -35.44 -33.01 53.36
C HIS A 143 -36.12 -32.50 52.08
N ALA A 144 -35.68 -33.07 50.95
CA ALA A 144 -36.33 -33.11 49.64
C ALA A 144 -37.11 -31.87 49.13
N ALA A 145 -36.60 -31.29 48.04
CA ALA A 145 -37.34 -30.47 47.07
C ALA A 145 -37.83 -29.07 47.53
N GLY A 146 -36.87 -28.13 47.65
CA GLY A 146 -37.02 -26.81 47.02
C GLY A 146 -37.95 -25.78 47.68
N LEU A 147 -38.39 -26.00 48.92
CA LEU A 147 -39.09 -25.00 49.74
C LEU A 147 -38.38 -24.88 51.08
N ILE A 148 -37.71 -23.74 51.30
CA ILE A 148 -37.09 -23.38 52.57
C ILE A 148 -38.02 -22.40 53.26
N ASP A 149 -38.55 -22.77 54.43
CA ASP A 149 -39.04 -21.79 55.39
C ASP A 149 -38.99 -22.31 56.83
N SER A 150 -38.70 -21.41 57.77
CA SER A 150 -38.41 -21.62 59.21
C SER A 150 -37.09 -22.32 59.60
N ASN A 151 -36.23 -21.60 60.34
CA ASN A 151 -35.18 -22.19 61.18
C ASN A 151 -35.86 -22.78 62.44
N THR A 152 -35.74 -24.08 62.68
CA THR A 152 -36.22 -24.71 63.92
C THR A 152 -35.04 -25.04 64.84
N LEU A 153 -34.72 -24.11 65.75
CA LEU A 153 -33.75 -24.33 66.82
C LEU A 153 -34.22 -25.49 67.73
N THR A 154 -33.53 -26.62 67.65
CA THR A 154 -33.84 -27.83 68.41
C THR A 154 -33.12 -27.79 69.74
N LEU A 155 -33.85 -27.38 70.78
CA LEU A 155 -33.35 -27.25 72.14
C LEU A 155 -33.21 -28.61 72.85
N PRO A 156 -32.33 -28.73 73.85
CA PRO A 156 -32.36 -29.87 74.78
C PRO A 156 -33.74 -30.03 75.42
N LEU A 157 -34.15 -31.27 75.69
CA LEU A 157 -35.37 -31.61 76.43
C LEU A 157 -35.51 -30.72 77.67
N PRO A 158 -36.71 -30.22 78.00
CA PRO A 158 -36.93 -29.41 79.20
C PRO A 158 -36.40 -30.05 80.49
N LEU A 159 -36.44 -31.38 80.59
CA LEU A 159 -35.87 -32.15 81.70
C LEU A 159 -34.36 -31.89 81.90
N PHE A 160 -33.59 -31.92 80.81
CA PHE A 160 -32.13 -31.71 80.84
C PHE A 160 -31.77 -30.22 80.81
N ARG A 161 -32.47 -29.42 80.02
CA ARG A 161 -32.29 -27.97 79.90
C ARG A 161 -32.47 -27.25 81.25
N ASN A 162 -33.43 -27.70 82.06
CA ASN A 162 -33.68 -27.15 83.40
C ASN A 162 -32.77 -27.75 84.49
N ALA A 163 -31.91 -28.72 84.15
CA ALA A 163 -30.99 -29.38 85.07
C ALA A 163 -29.52 -29.04 84.81
N ALA A 164 -29.16 -28.72 83.57
CA ALA A 164 -27.84 -28.22 83.18
C ALA A 164 -27.59 -26.79 83.70
N ALA A 165 -26.32 -26.38 83.72
CA ALA A 165 -25.92 -25.03 84.13
C ALA A 165 -26.22 -23.99 83.04
N SER A 166 -26.13 -24.40 81.77
CA SER A 166 -26.49 -23.59 80.60
C SER A 166 -26.71 -24.49 79.38
N TRP A 167 -27.08 -23.88 78.26
CA TRP A 167 -27.11 -24.51 76.94
C TRP A 167 -26.67 -23.49 75.89
N GLY A 168 -26.23 -23.98 74.73
CA GLY A 168 -25.89 -23.12 73.60
C GLY A 168 -25.94 -23.89 72.29
N THR A 169 -25.98 -23.20 71.16
CA THR A 169 -26.00 -23.85 69.85
C THR A 169 -24.64 -24.48 69.51
N ALA A 170 -24.68 -25.69 68.96
CA ALA A 170 -23.53 -26.40 68.38
C ALA A 170 -23.17 -25.91 66.97
N GLN A 171 -23.94 -24.97 66.40
CA GLN A 171 -23.70 -24.46 65.06
C GLN A 171 -22.29 -23.88 64.92
N LEU A 172 -21.59 -24.33 63.88
CA LEU A 172 -20.38 -23.72 63.36
C LEU A 172 -20.70 -23.02 62.04
N ARG A 173 -19.92 -21.98 61.70
CA ARG A 173 -20.10 -21.19 60.48
C ARG A 173 -18.94 -21.45 59.51
N PRO A 174 -18.97 -22.52 58.71
CA PRO A 174 -18.01 -22.71 57.64
C PRO A 174 -18.17 -21.64 56.56
N GLU A 175 -17.08 -21.34 55.85
CA GLU A 175 -17.12 -20.65 54.57
C GLU A 175 -17.49 -21.59 53.41
N ASP A 176 -17.66 -21.06 52.19
CA ASP A 176 -18.02 -21.85 50.98
C ASP A 176 -17.05 -23.02 50.66
N ASP A 177 -15.88 -23.08 51.31
CA ASP A 177 -14.88 -24.15 51.17
C ASP A 177 -14.83 -25.12 52.36
N PHE A 178 -15.87 -25.11 53.20
CA PHE A 178 -16.08 -25.96 54.38
C PHE A 178 -15.04 -25.81 55.50
N ILE A 179 -14.24 -24.74 55.49
CA ILE A 179 -13.29 -24.38 56.55
C ILE A 179 -13.94 -23.35 57.49
N VAL A 180 -13.78 -23.52 58.80
CA VAL A 180 -14.31 -22.60 59.82
C VAL A 180 -13.20 -21.62 60.26
N ARG A 181 -13.14 -20.43 59.67
CA ARG A 181 -12.07 -19.45 59.97
C ARG A 181 -12.44 -18.44 61.06
N GLN A 182 -13.73 -18.24 61.30
CA GLN A 182 -14.24 -17.28 62.28
C GLN A 182 -15.03 -18.01 63.38
N HIS A 183 -14.92 -17.52 64.60
CA HIS A 183 -15.72 -18.03 65.70
C HIS A 183 -17.21 -17.70 65.50
N PHE A 184 -18.08 -18.67 65.80
CA PHE A 184 -19.52 -18.43 65.83
C PHE A 184 -19.97 -18.17 67.27
N HIS A 185 -20.65 -17.05 67.50
CA HIS A 185 -21.02 -16.56 68.83
C HIS A 185 -22.53 -16.66 69.10
N GLY A 186 -23.34 -16.84 68.07
CA GLY A 186 -24.80 -16.67 68.04
C GLY A 186 -25.23 -15.87 66.80
N LYS A 187 -26.53 -15.82 66.51
CA LYS A 187 -27.07 -15.00 65.41
C LYS A 187 -27.40 -13.57 65.91
N PRO A 188 -27.11 -12.50 65.15
CA PRO A 188 -27.56 -11.16 65.49
C PRO A 188 -29.09 -11.10 65.59
N GLY A 189 -29.62 -10.63 66.72
CA GLY A 189 -31.06 -10.60 67.00
C GLY A 189 -31.65 -11.89 67.59
N ASP A 190 -30.83 -12.89 67.89
CA ASP A 190 -31.21 -14.12 68.59
C ASP A 190 -30.62 -14.14 70.02
N ASP A 191 -31.32 -14.78 70.95
CA ASP A 191 -30.86 -15.01 72.31
C ASP A 191 -29.91 -16.22 72.38
N ALA A 192 -29.99 -17.14 71.42
CA ALA A 192 -29.15 -18.33 71.36
C ALA A 192 -27.66 -18.00 71.08
N VAL A 193 -26.82 -18.23 72.09
CA VAL A 193 -25.35 -18.17 71.98
C VAL A 193 -24.74 -19.53 71.66
N SER A 194 -23.51 -19.56 71.11
CA SER A 194 -22.80 -20.83 70.92
C SER A 194 -22.40 -21.48 72.25
N MET A 195 -22.27 -22.82 72.27
CA MET A 195 -21.89 -23.57 73.47
C MET A 195 -20.60 -23.08 74.12
N THR A 196 -19.60 -22.72 73.31
CA THR A 196 -18.30 -22.19 73.76
C THR A 196 -18.47 -20.84 74.44
N TRP A 197 -19.35 -19.98 73.94
CA TRP A 197 -19.68 -18.70 74.58
C TRP A 197 -20.50 -18.88 75.87
N ALA A 198 -21.45 -19.81 75.89
CA ALA A 198 -22.20 -20.19 77.10
C ALA A 198 -21.24 -20.70 78.20
N ALA A 199 -20.27 -21.54 77.84
CA ALA A 199 -19.24 -22.03 78.74
C ALA A 199 -18.29 -20.90 79.21
N ALA A 200 -17.88 -19.99 78.33
CA ALA A 200 -17.07 -18.83 78.69
C ALA A 200 -17.78 -17.91 79.70
N THR A 201 -19.09 -17.71 79.52
CA THR A 201 -19.95 -16.94 80.42
C THR A 201 -20.07 -17.62 81.79
N LEU A 202 -20.35 -18.94 81.82
CA LEU A 202 -20.41 -19.74 83.04
C LEU A 202 -19.09 -19.70 83.84
N LEU A 203 -17.96 -19.77 83.13
CA LEU A 203 -16.61 -19.72 83.68
C LEU A 203 -16.12 -18.30 84.03
N LYS A 204 -16.90 -17.26 83.70
CA LYS A 204 -16.56 -15.84 83.90
C LYS A 204 -15.21 -15.46 83.27
N LEU A 205 -14.95 -15.95 82.06
CA LEU A 205 -13.74 -15.61 81.30
C LEU A 205 -13.72 -14.10 80.98
N PRO A 206 -12.55 -13.44 80.88
CA PRO A 206 -12.50 -11.98 80.75
C PRO A 206 -13.12 -11.47 79.44
N VAL A 207 -13.04 -12.24 78.36
CA VAL A 207 -13.73 -12.04 77.07
C VAL A 207 -15.27 -12.08 77.14
N ALA A 208 -15.86 -12.64 78.20
CA ALA A 208 -17.31 -12.80 78.37
C ALA A 208 -17.90 -11.85 79.44
N LYS A 209 -17.34 -10.64 79.55
CA LYS A 209 -17.75 -9.63 80.56
C LYS A 209 -18.93 -8.77 80.11
N SER A 210 -18.98 -8.35 78.84
CA SER A 210 -20.17 -7.73 78.25
C SER A 210 -20.91 -8.73 77.37
N ALA A 211 -22.23 -8.56 77.26
CA ALA A 211 -23.04 -9.28 76.28
C ALA A 211 -22.72 -8.84 74.85
N ASP A 212 -22.27 -7.59 74.66
CA ASP A 212 -21.96 -7.02 73.35
C ASP A 212 -20.63 -7.54 72.78
N ASP A 213 -19.67 -7.90 73.64
CA ASP A 213 -18.35 -8.46 73.27
C ASP A 213 -18.52 -9.73 72.39
N ARG A 214 -19.68 -10.40 72.45
CA ARG A 214 -19.98 -11.58 71.63
C ARG A 214 -20.04 -11.29 70.12
N PHE A 215 -20.14 -10.03 69.69
CA PHE A 215 -20.28 -9.70 68.28
C PHE A 215 -19.00 -9.27 67.56
N ASP A 216 -17.85 -9.17 68.25
CA ASP A 216 -16.57 -8.89 67.59
C ASP A 216 -16.16 -10.03 66.64
N GLU A 217 -15.69 -9.69 65.43
CA GLU A 217 -15.12 -10.67 64.50
C GLU A 217 -13.82 -11.26 65.05
N ARG A 218 -13.85 -12.55 65.44
CA ARG A 218 -12.68 -13.27 65.96
C ARG A 218 -12.25 -14.40 65.01
N TRP A 219 -10.98 -14.35 64.59
CA TRP A 219 -10.39 -15.34 63.69
C TRP A 219 -9.70 -16.46 64.48
N ILE A 220 -10.05 -17.71 64.17
CA ILE A 220 -9.71 -18.90 64.96
C ILE A 220 -8.23 -19.24 64.84
N ARG A 221 -7.48 -19.12 65.95
CA ARG A 221 -6.08 -19.55 65.99
C ARG A 221 -6.03 -21.05 66.26
N TYR A 222 -6.05 -21.84 65.19
CA TYR A 222 -5.82 -23.29 65.29
C TYR A 222 -4.42 -23.61 65.81
N TYR A 223 -4.33 -24.66 66.64
CA TYR A 223 -3.09 -25.07 67.30
C TYR A 223 -2.34 -26.21 66.58
N GLY A 224 -3.02 -26.92 65.69
CA GLY A 224 -2.49 -28.02 64.90
C GLY A 224 -3.61 -28.71 64.11
N GLY A 225 -3.25 -29.76 63.38
CA GLY A 225 -4.22 -30.61 62.68
C GLY A 225 -5.10 -31.44 63.63
N PRO A 226 -5.98 -32.29 63.07
CA PRO A 226 -6.83 -33.19 63.86
C PRO A 226 -6.04 -34.00 64.90
N GLN A 227 -6.65 -34.22 66.07
CA GLN A 227 -6.07 -34.89 67.24
C GLN A 227 -4.94 -34.14 67.97
N THR A 228 -4.68 -32.85 67.65
CA THR A 228 -3.65 -32.06 68.38
C THR A 228 -4.05 -31.75 69.82
N ILE A 229 -5.34 -31.59 70.10
CA ILE A 229 -5.85 -31.34 71.45
C ILE A 229 -5.85 -32.67 72.24
N PRO A 230 -5.41 -32.70 73.52
CA PRO A 230 -5.42 -33.91 74.34
C PRO A 230 -6.82 -34.52 74.46
N HIS A 231 -6.93 -35.79 74.16
CA HIS A 231 -8.20 -36.51 74.01
C HIS A 231 -8.11 -37.94 74.54
N VAL A 232 -9.27 -38.52 74.84
CA VAL A 232 -9.47 -39.95 75.15
C VAL A 232 -10.77 -40.47 74.52
N SER A 233 -10.90 -41.77 74.35
CA SER A 233 -12.16 -42.40 73.95
C SER A 233 -13.19 -42.33 75.08
N TYR A 234 -14.49 -42.25 74.75
CA TYR A 234 -15.57 -42.22 75.75
C TYR A 234 -15.56 -43.44 76.69
N SER A 235 -15.26 -44.64 76.18
CA SER A 235 -15.10 -45.84 77.01
C SER A 235 -13.97 -45.71 78.03
N GLN A 236 -12.80 -45.21 77.63
CA GLN A 236 -11.67 -44.92 78.51
C GLN A 236 -12.02 -43.85 79.56
N ALA A 237 -12.82 -42.85 79.17
CA ALA A 237 -13.31 -41.82 80.08
C ALA A 237 -14.35 -42.31 81.11
N LEU A 238 -14.86 -43.54 81.02
CA LEU A 238 -15.69 -44.17 82.06
C LEU A 238 -14.89 -44.99 83.08
N GLU A 239 -13.73 -45.53 82.69
CA GLU A 239 -12.93 -46.44 83.53
C GLU A 239 -11.91 -45.69 84.40
N PRO A 240 -11.85 -45.89 85.73
CA PRO A 240 -11.03 -45.09 86.64
C PRO A 240 -9.53 -45.00 86.27
N ASP A 241 -8.98 -46.04 85.67
CA ASP A 241 -7.60 -46.18 85.20
C ASP A 241 -7.43 -45.94 83.68
N GLY A 242 -8.51 -45.67 82.95
CA GLY A 242 -8.51 -45.45 81.50
C GLY A 242 -7.91 -44.12 81.04
N THR A 243 -7.52 -43.22 81.96
CA THR A 243 -6.95 -41.90 81.64
C THR A 243 -5.66 -41.63 82.42
N LYS A 244 -4.85 -40.68 81.96
CA LYS A 244 -3.65 -40.24 82.71
C LYS A 244 -4.06 -39.61 84.06
N PRO A 245 -3.24 -39.72 85.12
CA PRO A 245 -3.54 -39.06 86.38
C PRO A 245 -3.80 -37.55 86.21
N GLN A 246 -4.86 -37.04 86.85
CA GLN A 246 -5.30 -35.63 86.77
C GLN A 246 -5.70 -35.14 85.37
N PHE A 247 -6.00 -36.03 84.41
CA PHE A 247 -6.33 -35.64 83.03
C PHE A 247 -7.54 -34.69 82.91
N PHE A 248 -8.58 -34.86 83.74
CA PHE A 248 -9.75 -33.97 83.76
C PHE A 248 -9.67 -32.83 84.78
N LYS A 249 -8.67 -32.84 85.66
CA LYS A 249 -8.58 -31.91 86.80
C LYS A 249 -8.26 -30.50 86.34
N ASP A 250 -9.06 -29.55 86.80
CA ASP A 250 -8.97 -28.12 86.45
C ASP A 250 -9.08 -27.87 84.92
N LYS A 251 -9.63 -28.82 84.16
CA LYS A 251 -9.84 -28.73 82.71
C LYS A 251 -11.29 -28.42 82.34
N ILE A 252 -11.47 -27.86 81.14
CA ILE A 252 -12.75 -27.82 80.45
C ILE A 252 -12.82 -29.09 79.60
N VAL A 253 -13.87 -29.89 79.80
CA VAL A 253 -14.02 -31.17 79.11
C VAL A 253 -15.10 -31.03 78.05
N ILE A 254 -14.77 -31.29 76.79
CA ILE A 254 -15.75 -31.30 75.70
C ILE A 254 -15.96 -32.74 75.24
N VAL A 255 -17.23 -33.14 75.18
CA VAL A 255 -17.68 -34.50 74.88
C VAL A 255 -18.49 -34.44 73.60
N GLY A 256 -18.04 -35.10 72.54
CA GLY A 256 -18.67 -35.00 71.21
C GLY A 256 -18.29 -36.12 70.27
N ALA A 257 -18.93 -36.14 69.10
CA ALA A 257 -18.70 -37.17 68.11
C ALA A 257 -17.30 -37.08 67.49
N ARG A 258 -16.71 -38.24 67.17
CA ARG A 258 -15.62 -38.33 66.22
C ARG A 258 -16.05 -39.25 65.08
N PRO A 259 -16.63 -38.70 64.01
CA PRO A 259 -16.95 -39.49 62.83
C PRO A 259 -15.68 -40.15 62.30
N ILE A 260 -15.73 -41.47 62.11
CA ILE A 260 -14.77 -42.18 61.25
C ILE A 260 -15.60 -42.74 60.10
N THR A 261 -15.23 -42.34 58.90
CA THR A 261 -15.94 -42.68 57.66
C THR A 261 -16.02 -44.20 57.47
N GLY A 262 -17.18 -44.79 57.76
CA GLY A 262 -17.39 -46.23 57.63
C GLY A 262 -18.84 -46.69 57.40
N TYR A 263 -19.85 -45.99 57.94
CA TYR A 263 -21.22 -46.53 58.01
C TYR A 263 -22.33 -45.79 57.24
N SER A 264 -22.13 -44.55 56.78
CA SER A 264 -23.20 -43.72 56.18
C SER A 264 -22.91 -43.19 54.77
N GLY A 265 -21.66 -43.16 54.32
CA GLY A 265 -21.25 -42.46 53.08
C GLY A 265 -21.26 -40.92 53.17
N GLU A 266 -21.99 -40.35 54.12
CA GLU A 266 -22.07 -38.91 54.40
C GLU A 266 -21.18 -38.51 55.58
N ARG A 267 -20.26 -37.55 55.36
CA ARG A 267 -19.46 -36.88 56.41
C ARG A 267 -20.32 -35.84 57.15
N ARG A 268 -21.28 -36.30 57.93
CA ARG A 268 -21.98 -35.42 58.90
C ARG A 268 -20.99 -35.08 60.01
N ASP A 269 -20.88 -33.80 60.35
CA ASP A 269 -20.10 -33.27 61.48
C ASP A 269 -18.54 -33.27 61.32
N GLU A 270 -18.03 -33.29 60.08
CA GLU A 270 -16.61 -33.03 59.78
C GLU A 270 -16.42 -31.77 58.92
N PHE A 271 -15.49 -30.91 59.31
CA PHE A 271 -15.10 -29.70 58.57
C PHE A 271 -13.75 -29.85 57.90
N ARG A 272 -13.46 -29.05 56.88
CA ARG A 272 -12.14 -29.04 56.25
C ARG A 272 -11.15 -28.29 57.15
N SER A 273 -9.93 -28.80 57.24
CA SER A 273 -8.86 -28.31 58.12
C SER A 273 -7.95 -27.29 57.44
N SER A 274 -7.52 -26.26 58.17
CA SER A 274 -6.53 -25.26 57.72
C SER A 274 -5.10 -25.80 57.59
N PHE A 275 -4.79 -26.99 58.12
CA PHE A 275 -3.47 -27.67 57.99
C PHE A 275 -3.43 -28.69 56.82
N SER A 276 -4.38 -28.61 55.90
CA SER A 276 -4.58 -29.62 54.86
C SER A 276 -3.85 -29.32 53.55
N THR A 277 -3.27 -28.13 53.39
CA THR A 277 -2.91 -27.59 52.07
C THR A 277 -1.74 -28.26 51.37
N TRP A 278 -0.94 -29.05 52.10
CA TRP A 278 0.21 -29.79 51.56
C TRP A 278 0.27 -31.28 51.98
N SER A 279 -0.77 -31.82 52.63
CA SER A 279 -0.81 -33.24 53.03
C SER A 279 -2.22 -33.81 53.17
N ASP A 280 -2.49 -34.91 52.46
CA ASP A 280 -3.77 -35.63 52.51
C ASP A 280 -4.11 -36.26 53.87
N LYS A 281 -3.15 -36.29 54.81
CA LYS A 281 -3.32 -36.93 56.13
C LYS A 281 -4.26 -36.15 57.07
N PHE A 282 -4.49 -34.86 56.83
CA PHE A 282 -5.16 -33.96 57.77
C PHE A 282 -6.25 -33.12 57.10
N ILE A 283 -6.94 -33.65 56.07
CA ILE A 283 -7.93 -32.90 55.28
C ILE A 283 -9.14 -32.46 56.11
N PHE A 284 -9.61 -33.30 57.03
CA PHE A 284 -10.86 -33.09 57.78
C PHE A 284 -10.64 -33.09 59.29
N MET A 285 -11.41 -32.28 60.00
CA MET A 285 -11.40 -32.08 61.46
C MET A 285 -12.84 -32.19 62.01
N PRO A 286 -13.11 -32.98 63.05
CA PRO A 286 -14.42 -33.06 63.68
C PRO A 286 -14.90 -31.73 64.26
N ALA A 287 -16.21 -31.48 64.27
CA ALA A 287 -16.81 -30.27 64.87
C ALA A 287 -16.35 -30.03 66.31
N VAL A 288 -16.33 -31.09 67.12
CA VAL A 288 -15.88 -31.04 68.52
C VAL A 288 -14.43 -30.53 68.69
N GLU A 289 -13.54 -30.75 67.72
CA GLU A 289 -12.18 -30.20 67.73
C GLU A 289 -12.15 -28.70 67.35
N VAL A 290 -13.05 -28.25 66.48
CA VAL A 290 -13.24 -26.83 66.16
C VAL A 290 -13.84 -26.08 67.36
N HIS A 291 -14.79 -26.69 68.08
CA HIS A 291 -15.30 -26.18 69.35
C HIS A 291 -14.22 -26.14 70.44
N ALA A 292 -13.37 -27.16 70.54
CA ALA A 292 -12.27 -27.16 71.51
C ALA A 292 -11.18 -26.12 71.18
N THR A 293 -10.86 -25.93 69.91
CA THR A 293 -9.96 -24.85 69.44
C THR A 293 -10.55 -23.47 69.79
N SER A 294 -11.83 -23.28 69.48
CA SER A 294 -12.61 -22.08 69.81
C SER A 294 -12.60 -21.79 71.32
N MET A 295 -12.82 -22.82 72.14
CA MET A 295 -12.79 -22.70 73.60
C MET A 295 -11.38 -22.37 74.12
N LEU A 296 -10.32 -22.94 73.54
CA LEU A 296 -8.95 -22.57 73.86
C LEU A 296 -8.66 -21.10 73.53
N ASN A 297 -9.12 -20.58 72.39
CA ASN A 297 -8.94 -19.16 72.05
C ASN A 297 -9.75 -18.23 72.99
N LEU A 298 -10.94 -18.65 73.46
CA LEU A 298 -11.69 -17.93 74.51
C LEU A 298 -10.95 -17.94 75.86
N VAL A 299 -10.29 -19.05 76.23
CA VAL A 299 -9.59 -19.20 77.52
C VAL A 299 -8.23 -18.47 77.54
N ARG A 300 -7.52 -18.45 76.41
CA ARG A 300 -6.17 -17.87 76.27
C ARG A 300 -6.15 -16.47 75.69
N GLU A 301 -7.29 -15.99 75.19
CA GLU A 301 -7.46 -14.69 74.51
C GLU A 301 -6.44 -14.49 73.37
N ASP A 302 -6.13 -15.57 72.64
CA ASP A 302 -5.04 -15.63 71.67
C ASP A 302 -5.49 -15.68 70.19
N TRP A 303 -6.65 -15.08 69.92
CA TRP A 303 -7.23 -14.91 68.59
C TRP A 303 -6.26 -14.34 67.56
N LEU A 304 -6.47 -14.71 66.29
CA LEU A 304 -5.83 -14.02 65.17
C LEU A 304 -6.52 -12.66 64.97
N THR A 305 -5.71 -11.64 64.78
CA THR A 305 -6.16 -10.28 64.44
C THR A 305 -5.98 -10.07 62.94
N ARG A 306 -7.05 -9.69 62.24
CA ARG A 306 -6.93 -9.27 60.85
C ARG A 306 -6.39 -7.84 60.80
N LEU A 307 -5.41 -7.58 59.94
CA LEU A 307 -4.91 -6.24 59.69
C LEU A 307 -6.05 -5.32 59.19
N SER A 308 -6.10 -4.09 59.69
CA SER A 308 -7.18 -3.15 59.32
C SER A 308 -7.18 -2.85 57.81
N PRO A 309 -8.33 -2.49 57.21
CA PRO A 309 -8.40 -2.19 55.77
C PRO A 309 -7.40 -1.12 55.29
N ALA A 310 -7.11 -0.13 56.14
CA ALA A 310 -6.08 0.88 55.87
C ALA A 310 -4.64 0.29 55.90
N GLY A 311 -4.38 -0.67 56.80
CA GLY A 311 -3.13 -1.42 56.85
C GLY A 311 -2.95 -2.34 55.63
N GLU A 312 -3.99 -3.08 55.24
CA GLU A 312 -3.99 -3.91 54.02
C GLU A 312 -3.69 -3.06 52.78
N LEU A 313 -4.33 -1.88 52.66
CA LEU A 313 -4.06 -0.91 51.60
C LEU A 313 -2.61 -0.40 51.62
N GLY A 314 -2.06 -0.10 52.79
CA GLY A 314 -0.67 0.35 52.97
C GLY A 314 0.35 -0.71 52.54
N VAL A 315 0.09 -1.99 52.82
CA VAL A 315 0.90 -3.12 52.34
C VAL A 315 0.85 -3.23 50.82
N LEU A 316 -0.35 -3.20 50.22
CA LEU A 316 -0.53 -3.28 48.77
C LEU A 316 0.13 -2.11 48.03
N LEU A 317 0.09 -0.90 48.60
CA LEU A 317 0.75 0.29 48.04
C LEU A 317 2.27 0.18 48.11
N THR A 318 2.79 -0.26 49.25
CA THR A 318 4.24 -0.41 49.48
C THR A 318 4.83 -1.49 48.57
N ALA A 319 4.14 -2.63 48.44
CA ALA A 319 4.51 -3.66 47.46
C ALA A 319 4.44 -3.16 46.02
N ALA A 320 3.40 -2.41 45.65
CA ALA A 320 3.29 -1.84 44.31
C ALA A 320 4.41 -0.85 43.96
N VAL A 321 4.86 -0.04 44.92
CA VAL A 321 6.04 0.82 44.74
C VAL A 321 7.32 -0.02 44.64
N LEU A 322 7.58 -0.94 45.58
CA LEU A 322 8.79 -1.75 45.59
C LEU A 322 8.94 -2.61 44.32
N PHE A 323 7.87 -3.28 43.88
CA PHE A 323 7.94 -4.23 42.77
C PHE A 323 7.48 -3.64 41.44
N GLY A 324 6.51 -2.73 41.40
CA GLY A 324 6.08 -2.05 40.17
C GLY A 324 7.04 -0.93 39.72
N PHE A 325 7.45 -0.05 40.65
CA PHE A 325 8.45 0.98 40.36
C PHE A 325 9.86 0.42 40.43
N GLY A 326 10.23 -0.27 41.52
CA GLY A 326 11.61 -0.71 41.74
C GLY A 326 12.14 -1.68 40.67
N LEU A 327 11.39 -2.71 40.27
CA LEU A 327 11.87 -3.68 39.27
C LEU A 327 12.15 -3.05 37.89
N SER A 328 11.45 -1.96 37.52
CA SER A 328 11.62 -1.27 36.23
C SER A 328 13.04 -0.74 35.96
N PHE A 329 13.85 -0.56 37.01
CA PHE A 329 15.25 -0.12 36.91
C PHE A 329 16.21 -1.26 36.58
N PHE A 330 15.81 -2.51 36.84
CA PHE A 330 16.67 -3.69 36.66
C PHE A 330 16.55 -4.27 35.24
N ARG A 331 17.52 -5.10 34.87
CA ARG A 331 17.42 -5.97 33.68
C ARG A 331 16.58 -7.21 34.02
N PRO A 332 16.00 -7.93 33.04
CA PRO A 332 15.14 -9.09 33.28
C PRO A 332 15.72 -10.14 34.24
N MET A 333 16.99 -10.55 34.08
CA MET A 333 17.57 -11.60 34.94
C MET A 333 17.76 -11.16 36.40
N PRO A 334 18.38 -10.01 36.73
CA PRO A 334 18.36 -9.46 38.09
C PRO A 334 16.94 -9.17 38.62
N GLY A 335 16.04 -8.68 37.76
CA GLY A 335 14.65 -8.40 38.13
C GLY A 335 13.88 -9.65 38.55
N LEU A 336 14.12 -10.79 37.87
CA LEU A 336 13.55 -12.09 38.24
C LEU A 336 14.05 -12.54 39.62
N LEU A 337 15.36 -12.45 39.86
CA LEU A 337 15.95 -12.78 41.17
C LEU A 337 15.35 -11.92 42.29
N ILE A 338 15.24 -10.60 42.08
CA ILE A 338 14.63 -9.69 43.06
C ILE A 338 13.15 -10.01 43.28
N ALA A 339 12.41 -10.39 42.23
CA ALA A 339 11.00 -10.79 42.38
C ALA A 339 10.87 -12.09 43.19
N VAL A 340 11.67 -13.12 42.90
CA VAL A 340 11.68 -14.39 43.64
C VAL A 340 12.08 -14.19 45.10
N CYS A 341 13.14 -13.41 45.36
CA CYS A 341 13.51 -13.02 46.73
C CYS A 341 12.38 -12.24 47.42
N GLY A 342 11.70 -11.33 46.70
CA GLY A 342 10.55 -10.58 47.22
C GLY A 342 9.36 -11.47 47.62
N VAL A 343 9.05 -12.51 46.84
CA VAL A 343 8.04 -13.52 47.19
C VAL A 343 8.45 -14.24 48.47
N ALA A 344 9.68 -14.77 48.53
CA ALA A 344 10.19 -15.47 49.71
C ALA A 344 10.19 -14.58 50.97
N THR A 345 10.63 -13.32 50.86
CA THR A 345 10.58 -12.34 51.95
C THR A 345 9.15 -12.05 52.39
N THR A 346 8.20 -11.91 51.46
CA THR A 346 6.78 -11.69 51.78
C THR A 346 6.19 -12.86 52.56
N VAL A 347 6.47 -14.10 52.13
CA VAL A 347 6.05 -15.33 52.82
C VAL A 347 6.64 -15.42 54.23
N VAL A 348 7.95 -15.15 54.38
CA VAL A 348 8.62 -15.17 55.69
C VAL A 348 8.07 -14.10 56.63
N VAL A 349 7.90 -12.86 56.15
CA VAL A 349 7.32 -11.77 56.95
C VAL A 349 5.88 -12.09 57.35
N ALA A 350 5.07 -12.64 56.44
CA ALA A 350 3.71 -13.08 56.74
C ALA A 350 3.69 -14.17 57.83
N GLY A 351 4.51 -15.21 57.71
CA GLY A 351 4.61 -16.27 58.72
C GLY A 351 5.05 -15.76 60.09
N VAL A 352 6.06 -14.88 60.14
CA VAL A 352 6.49 -14.25 61.39
C VAL A 352 5.34 -13.43 62.01
N LYS A 353 4.66 -12.58 61.23
CA LYS A 353 3.49 -11.81 61.70
C LYS A 353 2.36 -12.72 62.19
N PHE A 354 2.13 -13.84 61.51
CA PHE A 354 1.06 -14.77 61.84
C PHE A 354 1.30 -15.55 63.14
N HIS A 355 2.47 -16.15 63.32
CA HIS A 355 2.75 -16.99 64.49
C HIS A 355 3.23 -16.21 65.71
N VAL A 356 3.98 -15.11 65.53
CA VAL A 356 4.55 -14.32 66.63
C VAL A 356 3.59 -13.22 67.06
N ASP A 357 3.21 -12.32 66.13
CA ASP A 357 2.38 -11.16 66.44
C ASP A 357 0.87 -11.47 66.41
N ARG A 358 0.47 -12.67 65.95
CA ARG A 358 -0.93 -13.09 65.74
C ARG A 358 -1.69 -12.16 64.78
N VAL A 359 -0.98 -11.55 63.83
CA VAL A 359 -1.55 -10.67 62.80
C VAL A 359 -1.61 -11.42 61.46
N TRP A 360 -2.81 -11.52 60.90
CA TRP A 360 -3.04 -12.02 59.56
C TRP A 360 -3.45 -10.89 58.60
N PHE A 361 -3.00 -10.99 57.35
CA PHE A 361 -3.40 -10.14 56.24
C PHE A 361 -3.31 -10.96 54.93
N PRO A 362 -4.03 -10.57 53.85
CA PRO A 362 -4.09 -11.32 52.60
C PRO A 362 -2.81 -11.24 51.75
N TRP A 363 -1.68 -11.68 52.31
CA TRP A 363 -0.33 -11.62 51.75
C TRP A 363 -0.18 -12.37 50.42
N ALA A 364 -1.02 -13.37 50.15
CA ALA A 364 -1.02 -14.09 48.88
C ALA A 364 -1.35 -13.18 47.69
N ILE A 365 -2.11 -12.08 47.88
CA ILE A 365 -2.34 -11.06 46.83
C ILE A 365 -1.00 -10.39 46.46
N VAL A 366 -0.15 -10.08 47.43
CA VAL A 366 1.18 -9.53 47.19
C VAL A 366 2.06 -10.55 46.47
N ALA A 367 2.20 -11.74 47.07
CA ALA A 367 3.12 -12.79 46.62
C ALA A 367 2.75 -13.40 45.26
N ALA A 368 1.47 -13.70 45.01
CA ALA A 368 1.01 -14.40 43.80
C ALA A 368 0.50 -13.47 42.70
N VAL A 369 0.22 -12.19 42.98
CA VAL A 369 -0.27 -11.24 41.96
C VAL A 369 0.65 -10.03 41.81
N GLN A 370 0.88 -9.25 42.86
CA GLN A 370 1.60 -7.97 42.71
C GLN A 370 3.07 -8.16 42.29
N ILE A 371 3.79 -9.09 42.91
CA ILE A 371 5.20 -9.34 42.57
C ILE A 371 5.35 -9.91 41.15
N PRO A 372 4.59 -10.95 40.73
CA PRO A 372 4.58 -11.41 39.35
C PRO A 372 4.17 -10.33 38.34
N ALA A 373 3.15 -9.51 38.65
CA ALA A 373 2.74 -8.41 37.78
C ALA A 373 3.83 -7.34 37.62
N GLY A 374 4.55 -6.99 38.69
CA GLY A 374 5.71 -6.09 38.64
C GLY A 374 6.85 -6.65 37.79
N PHE A 375 7.09 -7.96 37.86
CA PHE A 375 8.06 -8.62 37.00
C PHE A 375 7.63 -8.65 35.53
N VAL A 376 6.37 -8.96 35.23
CA VAL A 376 5.81 -8.88 33.87
C VAL A 376 5.92 -7.45 33.32
N TRP A 377 5.63 -6.44 34.14
CA TRP A 377 5.82 -5.03 33.76
C TRP A 377 7.30 -4.70 33.47
N CYS A 378 8.24 -5.22 34.26
CA CYS A 378 9.67 -5.12 33.97
C CYS A 378 10.02 -5.76 32.62
N LEU A 379 9.50 -6.95 32.29
CA LEU A 379 9.71 -7.59 30.99
C LEU A 379 9.15 -6.74 29.83
N VAL A 380 7.90 -6.29 29.94
CA VAL A 380 7.23 -5.49 28.90
C VAL A 380 7.95 -4.17 28.67
N SER A 381 8.25 -3.41 29.74
CA SER A 381 8.94 -2.13 29.64
C SER A 381 10.35 -2.25 29.05
N LYS A 382 11.11 -3.30 29.40
CA LYS A 382 12.43 -3.57 28.78
C LYS A 382 12.34 -4.08 27.35
N SER A 383 11.31 -4.85 27.01
CA SER A 383 11.05 -5.29 25.62
C SER A 383 10.74 -4.10 24.71
N ILE A 384 9.91 -3.16 25.16
CA ILE A 384 9.62 -1.91 24.46
C ILE A 384 10.90 -1.04 24.35
N GLU A 385 11.66 -0.88 25.43
CA GLU A 385 12.93 -0.11 25.41
C GLU A 385 13.92 -0.70 24.39
N TRP A 386 14.03 -2.03 24.32
CA TRP A 386 14.88 -2.74 23.36
C TRP A 386 14.36 -2.63 21.92
N TYR A 387 13.06 -2.82 21.68
CA TYR A 387 12.47 -2.73 20.34
C TYR A 387 12.65 -1.34 19.73
N VAL A 388 12.44 -0.27 20.52
CA VAL A 388 12.66 1.11 20.08
C VAL A 388 14.14 1.40 19.79
N GLN A 389 15.07 0.86 20.60
CA GLN A 389 16.52 0.99 20.33
C GLN A 389 16.94 0.23 19.07
N LYS A 390 16.43 -1.00 18.87
CA LYS A 390 16.69 -1.82 17.68
C LYS A 390 16.17 -1.16 16.41
N ARG A 391 14.93 -0.64 16.43
CA ARG A 391 14.35 0.12 15.31
C ARG A 391 15.24 1.28 14.87
N ARG A 392 15.72 2.10 15.81
CA ARG A 392 16.61 3.23 15.51
C ARG A 392 17.94 2.81 14.91
N MET A 393 18.59 1.78 15.47
CA MET A 393 19.86 1.27 14.91
C MET A 393 19.67 0.69 13.50
N GLU A 394 18.56 0.01 13.24
CA GLU A 394 18.24 -0.48 11.89
C GLU A 394 17.94 0.66 10.92
N GLU A 395 17.26 1.72 11.34
CA GLU A 395 16.98 2.90 10.52
C GLU A 395 18.27 3.69 10.23
N GLU A 396 19.11 3.96 11.25
CA GLU A 396 20.42 4.61 11.10
C GLU A 396 21.34 3.83 10.16
N ARG A 397 21.44 2.51 10.33
CA ARG A 397 22.24 1.65 9.45
C ARG A 397 21.68 1.60 8.04
N ARG A 398 20.36 1.47 7.87
CA ARG A 398 19.72 1.52 6.53
C ARG A 398 19.97 2.86 5.86
N HIS A 399 19.92 3.98 6.57
CA HIS A 399 20.22 5.30 6.02
C HIS A 399 21.70 5.43 5.62
N ALA A 400 22.64 4.90 6.40
CA ALA A 400 24.06 4.88 6.03
C ALA A 400 24.32 3.99 4.80
N ASP A 401 23.84 2.73 4.82
CA ASP A 401 23.99 1.78 3.72
C ASP A 401 23.27 2.24 2.44
N ALA A 402 22.13 2.93 2.58
CA ALA A 402 21.42 3.54 1.47
C ALA A 402 22.17 4.76 0.93
N LYS A 403 22.70 5.64 1.79
CA LYS A 403 23.46 6.82 1.35
C LYS A 403 24.75 6.45 0.62
N ILE A 404 25.46 5.42 1.06
CA ILE A 404 26.66 4.91 0.35
C ILE A 404 26.26 4.30 -1.00
N ARG A 405 25.19 3.48 -1.05
CA ARG A 405 24.68 2.93 -2.32
C ARG A 405 24.12 4.00 -3.26
N GLU A 406 23.50 5.05 -2.73
CA GLU A 406 23.02 6.20 -3.47
C GLU A 406 24.20 6.98 -4.06
N GLN A 407 25.24 7.28 -3.27
CA GLN A 407 26.46 7.94 -3.75
C GLN A 407 27.16 7.12 -4.86
N ALA A 408 27.30 5.80 -4.69
CA ALA A 408 27.84 4.93 -5.74
C ALA A 408 26.94 4.90 -6.99
N ALA A 409 25.62 4.75 -6.81
CA ALA A 409 24.66 4.76 -7.91
C ALA A 409 24.53 6.12 -8.61
N LEU A 410 24.85 7.24 -7.95
CA LEU A 410 24.94 8.56 -8.57
C LEU A 410 26.17 8.65 -9.49
N LEU A 411 27.31 8.08 -9.09
CA LEU A 411 28.52 7.99 -9.94
C LEU A 411 28.33 7.05 -11.15
N ASP A 412 27.57 5.96 -10.99
CA ASP A 412 27.19 5.07 -12.11
C ASP A 412 26.11 5.67 -13.03
N LYS A 413 25.35 6.66 -12.54
CA LYS A 413 24.35 7.42 -13.32
C LYS A 413 24.94 8.66 -13.99
N ALA A 414 26.14 9.09 -13.62
CA ALA A 414 26.85 10.15 -14.32
C ALA A 414 26.98 9.78 -15.81
N GLN A 415 26.78 10.75 -16.71
CA GLN A 415 26.93 10.51 -18.14
C GLN A 415 28.41 10.46 -18.56
N ASP A 416 29.26 11.16 -17.81
CA ASP A 416 30.69 11.22 -18.03
C ASP A 416 31.42 9.94 -17.60
N ALA A 417 32.49 9.61 -18.31
CA ALA A 417 33.44 8.61 -17.91
C ALA A 417 34.27 9.15 -16.73
N ILE A 418 34.12 8.53 -15.56
CA ILE A 418 34.87 8.87 -14.34
C ILE A 418 35.88 7.75 -14.09
N ILE A 419 37.15 8.12 -14.12
CA ILE A 419 38.29 7.22 -14.01
C ILE A 419 39.21 7.77 -12.92
N ALA A 420 39.76 6.92 -12.05
CA ALA A 420 40.84 7.32 -11.14
C ALA A 420 42.10 6.51 -11.44
N TYR A 421 43.25 7.18 -11.40
CA TYR A 421 44.57 6.60 -11.63
C TYR A 421 45.43 6.72 -10.38
N ASP A 422 46.26 5.72 -10.08
CA ASP A 422 47.38 5.92 -9.17
C ASP A 422 48.48 6.80 -9.81
N LEU A 423 49.56 7.08 -9.07
CA LEU A 423 50.66 7.90 -9.57
C LEU A 423 51.50 7.22 -10.66
N ASP A 424 51.39 5.90 -10.80
CA ASP A 424 52.08 5.05 -11.77
C ASP A 424 51.20 4.70 -12.99
N TRP A 425 50.11 5.46 -13.18
CA TRP A 425 49.11 5.35 -14.26
C TRP A 425 48.18 4.12 -14.23
N HIS A 426 48.16 3.29 -13.19
CA HIS A 426 47.20 2.18 -13.13
C HIS A 426 45.79 2.68 -12.79
N VAL A 427 44.78 2.18 -13.50
CA VAL A 427 43.37 2.49 -13.21
C VAL A 427 42.98 1.87 -11.86
N THR A 428 42.60 2.70 -10.90
CA THR A 428 42.09 2.29 -9.57
C THR A 428 40.57 2.38 -9.45
N TYR A 429 39.92 3.12 -10.36
CA TYR A 429 38.46 3.22 -10.44
C TYR A 429 38.01 3.46 -11.88
N TRP A 430 36.91 2.83 -12.29
CA TRP A 430 36.33 2.93 -13.63
C TRP A 430 34.79 2.85 -13.49
N ASN A 431 34.08 3.95 -13.70
CA ASN A 431 32.61 3.95 -13.58
C ASN A 431 31.95 3.30 -14.81
N ARG A 432 30.66 2.97 -14.68
CA ARG A 432 29.88 2.34 -15.76
C ARG A 432 29.82 3.16 -17.06
N SER A 433 29.98 4.48 -16.98
CA SER A 433 29.98 5.35 -18.16
C SER A 433 31.33 5.39 -18.88
N ALA A 434 32.44 5.14 -18.19
CA ALA A 434 33.73 4.87 -18.84
C ALA A 434 33.67 3.59 -19.69
N THR A 435 33.03 2.52 -19.19
CA THR A 435 32.74 1.33 -20.01
C THR A 435 31.91 1.68 -21.24
N ARG A 436 30.87 2.49 -21.09
CA ARG A 436 29.95 2.86 -22.17
C ARG A 436 30.60 3.70 -23.26
N ILE A 437 31.45 4.66 -22.88
CA ILE A 437 32.10 5.61 -23.78
C ILE A 437 33.30 4.96 -24.49
N TYR A 438 34.14 4.21 -23.77
CA TYR A 438 35.35 3.62 -24.35
C TYR A 438 35.17 2.19 -24.86
N GLY A 439 34.17 1.45 -24.38
CA GLY A 439 33.90 0.05 -24.74
C GLY A 439 34.71 -1.00 -23.97
N TRP A 440 35.54 -0.59 -23.00
CA TRP A 440 36.31 -1.51 -22.14
C TRP A 440 35.60 -1.74 -20.81
N GLU A 441 35.49 -3.00 -20.38
CA GLU A 441 34.88 -3.32 -19.08
C GLU A 441 35.80 -2.94 -17.93
N ALA A 442 35.22 -2.63 -16.76
CA ALA A 442 35.99 -2.25 -15.57
C ALA A 442 37.01 -3.34 -15.18
N GLU A 443 36.63 -4.61 -15.33
CA GLU A 443 37.46 -5.79 -15.07
C GLU A 443 38.66 -5.91 -16.03
N GLU A 444 38.57 -5.34 -17.23
CA GLU A 444 39.67 -5.30 -18.21
C GLU A 444 40.64 -4.14 -17.98
N MET A 445 40.19 -3.09 -17.29
CA MET A 445 40.94 -1.83 -17.13
C MET A 445 41.55 -1.67 -15.74
N LEU A 446 40.92 -2.18 -14.68
CA LEU A 446 41.41 -2.06 -13.30
C LEU A 446 42.81 -2.68 -13.15
N GLY A 447 43.75 -1.92 -12.60
CA GLY A 447 45.17 -2.30 -12.48
C GLY A 447 45.98 -2.19 -13.78
N VAL A 448 45.37 -1.84 -14.91
CA VAL A 448 46.07 -1.65 -16.19
C VAL A 448 46.55 -0.20 -16.32
N ASN A 449 47.74 -0.03 -16.89
CA ASN A 449 48.27 1.27 -17.32
C ASN A 449 47.86 1.52 -18.79
N PRO A 450 46.89 2.40 -19.08
CA PRO A 450 46.37 2.58 -20.44
C PRO A 450 47.30 3.39 -21.34
N LEU A 451 48.28 4.11 -20.78
CA LEU A 451 49.24 4.89 -21.57
C LEU A 451 50.19 3.96 -22.36
N THR A 452 50.53 2.80 -21.78
CA THR A 452 51.38 1.78 -22.42
C THR A 452 50.61 0.74 -23.23
N THR A 453 49.30 0.60 -23.02
CA THR A 453 48.48 -0.47 -23.63
C THR A 453 47.43 0.04 -24.63
N VAL A 454 46.64 1.07 -24.30
CA VAL A 454 45.46 1.50 -25.09
C VAL A 454 45.72 2.79 -25.86
N PHE A 455 46.32 3.80 -25.23
CA PHE A 455 46.48 5.15 -25.78
C PHE A 455 47.89 5.43 -26.32
N THR A 456 48.60 4.39 -26.77
CA THR A 456 50.01 4.43 -27.19
C THR A 456 50.32 5.50 -28.24
N LYS A 457 49.41 5.74 -29.21
CA LYS A 457 49.56 6.80 -30.24
C LYS A 457 49.41 8.23 -29.69
N GLN A 458 48.78 8.42 -28.53
CA GLN A 458 48.56 9.71 -27.88
C GLN A 458 49.43 9.89 -26.62
N ALA A 459 50.26 8.90 -26.26
CA ALA A 459 51.03 8.82 -25.02
C ALA A 459 51.89 10.06 -24.73
N GLN A 460 52.49 10.69 -25.76
CA GLN A 460 53.27 11.92 -25.57
C GLN A 460 52.40 13.07 -25.03
N LYS A 461 51.27 13.37 -25.70
CA LYS A 461 50.35 14.45 -25.28
C LYS A 461 49.77 14.16 -23.89
N LEU A 462 49.42 12.90 -23.61
CA LEU A 462 48.89 12.48 -22.30
C LEU A 462 49.92 12.59 -21.17
N ASN A 463 51.20 12.27 -21.43
CA ASN A 463 52.29 12.47 -20.48
C ASN A 463 52.59 13.96 -20.22
N ASP A 464 52.51 14.80 -21.24
CA ASP A 464 52.69 16.24 -21.09
C ASP A 464 51.55 16.86 -20.27
N THR A 465 50.30 16.42 -20.49
CA THR A 465 49.14 16.75 -19.64
C THR A 465 49.32 16.24 -18.20
N TRP A 466 49.79 15.01 -17.99
CA TRP A 466 49.99 14.44 -16.65
C TRP A 466 51.04 15.20 -15.85
N ARG A 467 52.17 15.57 -16.47
CA ARG A 467 53.18 16.45 -15.86
C ARG A 467 52.61 17.81 -15.48
N HIS A 468 51.69 18.36 -16.28
CA HIS A 468 50.97 19.58 -15.92
C HIS A 468 50.11 19.38 -14.66
N VAL A 469 49.24 18.37 -14.62
CA VAL A 469 48.38 18.08 -13.45
C VAL A 469 49.17 17.88 -12.16
N LEU A 470 50.32 17.22 -12.21
CA LEU A 470 51.19 17.05 -11.03
C LEU A 470 51.82 18.37 -10.54
N GLN A 471 51.97 19.37 -11.41
CA GLN A 471 52.55 20.68 -11.09
C GLN A 471 51.48 21.73 -10.70
N SER A 472 50.36 21.80 -11.43
CA SER A 472 49.28 22.77 -11.22
C SER A 472 48.19 22.28 -10.27
N GLY A 473 48.02 20.96 -10.12
CA GLY A 473 46.90 20.32 -9.43
C GLY A 473 45.70 19.98 -10.32
N GLU A 474 45.55 20.61 -11.49
CA GLU A 474 44.43 20.38 -12.40
C GLU A 474 44.77 20.63 -13.88
N TRP A 475 43.99 20.04 -14.79
CA TRP A 475 44.05 20.31 -16.22
C TRP A 475 42.67 20.14 -16.86
N ASN A 476 42.40 20.91 -17.93
CA ASN A 476 41.21 20.79 -18.74
C ASN A 476 41.53 20.97 -20.24
N GLY A 477 40.83 20.25 -21.11
CA GLY A 477 40.93 20.45 -22.55
C GLY A 477 40.29 19.35 -23.40
N GLU A 478 40.28 19.58 -24.72
CA GLU A 478 39.79 18.59 -25.69
C GLU A 478 40.87 17.54 -26.02
N LEU A 479 40.46 16.27 -25.93
CA LEU A 479 41.24 15.10 -26.32
C LEU A 479 40.51 14.33 -27.44
N ARG A 480 41.29 13.60 -28.23
CA ARG A 480 40.79 12.55 -29.12
C ARG A 480 41.43 11.25 -28.68
N GLN A 481 40.61 10.23 -28.53
CA GLN A 481 41.03 8.92 -28.03
C GLN A 481 40.29 7.81 -28.78
N PRO A 482 40.93 6.65 -29.00
CA PRO A 482 40.28 5.48 -29.58
C PRO A 482 39.40 4.78 -28.55
N THR A 483 38.27 4.28 -29.01
CA THR A 483 37.46 3.26 -28.34
C THR A 483 38.04 1.86 -28.58
N LYS A 484 37.59 0.86 -27.81
CA LYS A 484 37.92 -0.57 -28.01
C LYS A 484 37.63 -1.07 -29.43
N ALA A 485 36.63 -0.48 -30.10
CA ALA A 485 36.26 -0.77 -31.48
C ALA A 485 37.13 -0.05 -32.54
N GLY A 486 38.12 0.75 -32.12
CA GLY A 486 39.01 1.50 -33.01
C GLY A 486 38.44 2.81 -33.57
N ALA A 487 37.22 3.19 -33.19
CA ALA A 487 36.65 4.49 -33.55
C ALA A 487 37.24 5.60 -32.66
N GLU A 488 37.64 6.72 -33.25
CA GLU A 488 38.09 7.92 -32.55
C GLU A 488 36.90 8.75 -32.06
N ILE A 489 36.85 9.04 -30.76
CA ILE A 489 35.83 9.89 -30.12
C ILE A 489 36.46 11.22 -29.67
N ILE A 490 35.65 12.28 -29.63
CA ILE A 490 36.06 13.61 -29.17
C ILE A 490 35.57 13.80 -27.74
N LEU A 491 36.52 14.03 -26.84
CA LEU A 491 36.28 14.12 -25.40
C LEU A 491 36.61 15.52 -24.89
N GLU A 492 35.68 16.12 -24.14
CA GLU A 492 36.02 17.20 -23.21
C GLU A 492 36.49 16.55 -21.90
N SER A 493 37.69 16.89 -21.45
CA SER A 493 38.41 16.14 -20.42
C SER A 493 38.90 17.05 -19.29
N ARG A 494 38.66 16.65 -18.03
CA ARG A 494 39.12 17.36 -16.82
C ARG A 494 39.84 16.41 -15.87
N TRP A 495 41.06 16.76 -15.50
CA TRP A 495 41.95 15.96 -14.66
C TRP A 495 42.24 16.73 -13.37
N THR A 496 42.23 16.07 -12.23
CA THR A 496 42.37 16.70 -10.91
C THR A 496 43.20 15.81 -9.98
N LEU A 497 44.23 16.40 -9.36
CA LEU A 497 45.10 15.71 -8.41
C LEU A 497 44.42 15.55 -7.05
N VAL A 498 44.17 14.31 -6.65
CA VAL A 498 43.62 13.94 -5.34
C VAL A 498 44.78 13.74 -4.36
N ARG A 499 44.64 14.31 -3.16
CA ARG A 499 45.61 14.22 -2.07
C ARG A 499 45.07 13.39 -0.91
N ASP A 500 45.95 12.85 -0.09
CA ASP A 500 45.59 12.17 1.16
C ASP A 500 45.42 13.16 2.33
N ASP A 501 45.05 12.64 3.51
CA ASP A 501 44.86 13.43 4.74
C ASP A 501 46.17 14.07 5.25
N ALA A 502 47.33 13.66 4.72
CA ALA A 502 48.65 14.26 4.99
C ALA A 502 49.07 15.29 3.91
N GLY A 503 48.21 15.56 2.92
CA GLY A 503 48.45 16.52 1.83
C GLY A 503 49.34 15.98 0.69
N GLN A 504 49.76 14.71 0.75
CA GLN A 504 50.58 14.08 -0.29
C GLN A 504 49.73 13.69 -1.50
N ALA A 505 50.33 13.67 -2.68
CA ALA A 505 49.65 13.21 -3.89
C ALA A 505 49.29 11.72 -3.77
N LYS A 506 48.05 11.35 -4.10
CA LYS A 506 47.52 10.00 -3.91
C LYS A 506 47.03 9.36 -5.22
N SER A 507 46.29 10.12 -6.01
CA SER A 507 45.70 9.66 -7.28
C SER A 507 45.32 10.84 -8.17
N VAL A 508 45.05 10.58 -9.45
CA VAL A 508 44.49 11.57 -10.37
C VAL A 508 43.07 11.13 -10.76
N LEU A 509 42.09 11.98 -10.50
CA LEU A 509 40.71 11.81 -10.97
C LEU A 509 40.59 12.42 -12.36
N VAL A 510 40.02 11.66 -13.30
CA VAL A 510 39.78 12.06 -14.69
C VAL A 510 38.29 11.93 -14.99
N ILE A 511 37.69 13.00 -15.51
CA ILE A 511 36.30 13.06 -15.93
C ILE A 511 36.28 13.42 -17.41
N ASN A 512 35.72 12.54 -18.25
CA ASN A 512 35.68 12.70 -19.70
C ASN A 512 34.24 12.64 -20.22
N THR A 513 33.81 13.71 -20.88
CA THR A 513 32.50 13.84 -21.53
C THR A 513 32.65 13.61 -23.03
N ASP A 514 31.91 12.67 -23.60
CA ASP A 514 31.84 12.52 -25.06
C ASP A 514 31.00 13.65 -25.67
N ILE A 515 31.65 14.49 -26.46
CA ILE A 515 31.02 15.64 -27.14
C ILE A 515 30.82 15.39 -28.64
N THR A 516 31.05 14.17 -29.12
CA THR A 516 30.96 13.79 -30.54
C THR A 516 29.54 14.02 -31.08
N GLU A 517 28.49 13.54 -30.40
CA GLU A 517 27.10 13.76 -30.80
C GLU A 517 26.71 15.25 -30.72
N LYS A 518 27.12 15.95 -29.65
CA LYS A 518 26.86 17.39 -29.50
C LYS A 518 27.39 18.18 -30.70
N LYS A 519 28.61 17.91 -31.16
CA LYS A 519 29.21 18.58 -32.32
C LYS A 519 28.48 18.24 -33.63
N THR A 520 27.96 17.03 -33.81
CA THR A 520 27.15 16.69 -35.01
C THR A 520 25.77 17.33 -34.96
N LEU A 521 25.12 17.40 -33.79
CA LEU A 521 23.83 18.07 -33.60
C LEU A 521 23.93 19.59 -33.77
N GLU A 522 24.98 20.24 -33.28
CA GLU A 522 25.25 21.67 -33.53
C GLU A 522 25.32 21.97 -35.04
N ALA A 523 26.00 21.12 -35.81
CA ALA A 523 26.07 21.23 -37.26
C ALA A 523 24.73 20.96 -37.98
N GLN A 524 23.91 20.03 -37.46
CA GLN A 524 22.55 19.77 -37.99
C GLN A 524 21.57 20.90 -37.66
N PHE A 525 21.61 21.45 -36.45
CA PHE A 525 20.74 22.54 -36.01
C PHE A 525 20.89 23.79 -36.90
N LEU A 526 22.13 24.20 -37.15
CA LEU A 526 22.47 25.32 -38.06
C LEU A 526 21.97 25.09 -39.50
N ARG A 527 21.75 23.83 -39.90
CA ARG A 527 21.21 23.46 -41.21
C ARG A 527 19.67 23.46 -41.22
N THR A 528 19.02 22.99 -40.16
CA THR A 528 17.56 23.02 -40.00
C THR A 528 17.02 24.45 -39.90
N GLN A 529 17.66 25.29 -39.09
CA GLN A 529 17.28 26.70 -38.92
C GLN A 529 17.24 27.47 -40.25
N ARG A 530 18.16 27.15 -41.18
CA ARG A 530 18.18 27.73 -42.55
C ARG A 530 17.01 27.27 -43.40
N MET A 531 16.54 26.03 -43.27
CA MET A 531 15.38 25.53 -44.01
C MET A 531 14.05 26.04 -43.44
N GLU A 532 13.92 26.14 -42.12
CA GLU A 532 12.73 26.66 -41.46
C GLU A 532 12.45 28.13 -41.84
N SER A 533 13.50 28.95 -41.92
CA SER A 533 13.42 30.34 -42.41
C SER A 533 12.93 30.45 -43.86
N ILE A 534 13.25 29.47 -44.72
CA ILE A 534 12.81 29.44 -46.13
C ILE A 534 11.34 28.97 -46.21
N GLY A 535 10.95 27.98 -45.40
CA GLY A 535 9.60 27.42 -45.38
C GLY A 535 8.51 28.42 -45.02
N THR A 536 8.78 29.29 -44.04
CA THR A 536 7.82 30.32 -43.57
C THR A 536 7.62 31.42 -44.62
N LEU A 537 8.70 31.90 -45.24
CA LEU A 537 8.64 32.91 -46.32
C LEU A 537 7.87 32.41 -47.55
N ALA A 538 8.15 31.18 -47.98
CA ALA A 538 7.47 30.57 -49.13
C ALA A 538 5.96 30.37 -48.87
N GLY A 539 5.55 30.13 -47.63
CA GLY A 539 4.14 30.00 -47.24
C GLY A 539 3.34 31.29 -47.40
N GLY A 540 3.92 32.43 -47.02
CA GLY A 540 3.28 33.75 -47.18
C GLY A 540 3.16 34.16 -48.65
N ILE A 541 4.26 34.10 -49.40
CA ILE A 541 4.28 34.48 -50.83
C ILE A 541 3.27 33.67 -51.66
N ALA A 542 3.08 32.39 -51.33
CA ALA A 542 2.14 31.52 -52.04
C ALA A 542 0.66 31.86 -51.78
N HIS A 543 0.33 32.39 -50.59
CA HIS A 543 -1.01 32.87 -50.27
C HIS A 543 -1.39 34.05 -51.17
N ASP A 544 -0.51 35.05 -51.26
CA ASP A 544 -0.76 36.29 -52.00
C ASP A 544 -0.89 36.02 -53.52
N LEU A 545 -0.08 35.11 -54.06
CA LEU A 545 -0.19 34.68 -55.46
C LEU A 545 -1.51 33.95 -55.76
N ASN A 546 -2.02 33.13 -54.82
CA ASN A 546 -3.32 32.47 -54.99
C ASN A 546 -4.49 33.47 -54.98
N ASN A 547 -4.38 34.56 -54.21
CA ASN A 547 -5.38 35.63 -54.17
C ASN A 547 -5.38 36.46 -55.47
N VAL A 548 -4.24 36.65 -56.14
CA VAL A 548 -4.18 37.29 -57.48
C VAL A 548 -4.71 36.36 -58.58
N LEU A 549 -4.42 35.06 -58.52
CA LEU A 549 -4.81 34.10 -59.57
C LEU A 549 -6.31 33.76 -59.56
N SER A 550 -6.95 33.74 -58.38
CA SER A 550 -8.35 33.32 -58.25
C SER A 550 -9.33 34.23 -59.04
N PRO A 551 -9.28 35.58 -58.93
CA PRO A 551 -10.10 36.48 -59.75
C PRO A 551 -9.80 36.38 -61.25
N ILE A 552 -8.54 36.15 -61.65
CA ILE A 552 -8.18 36.00 -63.07
C ILE A 552 -8.90 34.79 -63.67
N MET A 553 -8.89 33.65 -62.97
CA MET A 553 -9.58 32.43 -63.42
C MET A 553 -11.10 32.61 -63.48
N MET A 554 -11.71 33.19 -62.44
CA MET A 554 -13.17 33.44 -62.39
C MET A 554 -13.63 34.45 -63.45
N GLY A 555 -12.88 35.54 -63.65
CA GLY A 555 -13.18 36.56 -64.64
C GLY A 555 -13.11 36.03 -66.07
N VAL A 556 -12.13 35.19 -66.37
CA VAL A 556 -12.02 34.52 -67.68
C VAL A 556 -13.21 33.59 -67.92
N GLU A 557 -13.64 32.82 -66.92
CA GLU A 557 -14.82 31.94 -67.02
C GLU A 557 -16.12 32.75 -67.25
N LEU A 558 -16.33 33.85 -66.53
CA LEU A 558 -17.47 34.76 -66.73
C LEU A 558 -17.48 35.42 -68.12
N LEU A 559 -16.31 35.80 -68.65
CA LEU A 559 -16.18 36.35 -69.99
C LEU A 559 -16.47 35.28 -71.06
N GLN A 560 -15.98 34.04 -70.89
CA GLN A 560 -16.31 32.93 -71.80
C GLN A 560 -17.82 32.64 -71.87
N MET A 561 -18.57 32.83 -70.77
CA MET A 561 -20.04 32.67 -70.76
C MET A 561 -20.80 33.77 -71.51
N ARG A 562 -20.20 34.95 -71.70
CA ARG A 562 -20.84 36.12 -72.34
C ARG A 562 -20.36 36.39 -73.76
N THR A 563 -19.19 35.88 -74.14
CA THR A 563 -18.55 36.13 -75.45
C THR A 563 -18.89 35.04 -76.46
N GLN A 564 -19.41 35.43 -77.63
CA GLN A 564 -19.70 34.51 -78.75
C GLN A 564 -18.62 34.53 -79.85
N ASP A 565 -17.68 35.50 -79.82
CA ASP A 565 -16.58 35.59 -80.78
C ASP A 565 -15.52 34.49 -80.58
N ALA A 566 -15.21 33.78 -81.66
CA ALA A 566 -14.25 32.68 -81.67
C ALA A 566 -12.80 33.11 -81.39
N ALA A 567 -12.39 34.31 -81.82
CA ALA A 567 -11.03 34.80 -81.58
C ALA A 567 -10.81 35.13 -80.09
N SER A 568 -11.76 35.85 -79.50
CA SER A 568 -11.81 36.18 -78.07
C SER A 568 -11.93 34.92 -77.21
N LEU A 569 -12.78 33.95 -77.58
CA LEU A 569 -12.87 32.65 -76.88
C LEU A 569 -11.54 31.87 -76.92
N LYS A 570 -10.78 31.94 -78.02
CA LYS A 570 -9.44 31.32 -78.11
C LYS A 570 -8.44 32.04 -77.19
N MET A 571 -8.44 33.37 -77.17
CA MET A 571 -7.60 34.16 -76.27
C MET A 571 -7.91 33.88 -74.79
N LEU A 572 -9.20 33.86 -74.42
CA LEU A 572 -9.66 33.54 -73.08
C LEU A 572 -9.24 32.13 -72.64
N LYS A 573 -9.27 31.12 -73.53
CA LYS A 573 -8.73 29.78 -73.25
C LYS A 573 -7.22 29.79 -73.00
N THR A 574 -6.46 30.63 -73.69
CA THR A 574 -5.01 30.78 -73.47
C THR A 574 -4.70 31.45 -72.13
N ILE A 575 -5.51 32.42 -71.70
CA ILE A 575 -5.38 33.06 -70.39
C ILE A 575 -5.73 32.07 -69.26
N ASP A 576 -6.84 31.34 -69.38
CA ASP A 576 -7.23 30.27 -68.44
C ASP A 576 -6.12 29.21 -68.26
N ALA A 577 -5.58 28.69 -69.36
CA ALA A 577 -4.48 27.73 -69.34
C ALA A 577 -3.17 28.31 -68.77
N SER A 578 -3.00 29.63 -68.73
CA SER A 578 -1.82 30.28 -68.17
C SER A 578 -1.99 30.59 -66.68
N ALA A 579 -3.19 31.02 -66.25
CA ALA A 579 -3.52 31.18 -64.83
C ALA A 579 -3.48 29.85 -64.08
N LYS A 580 -4.01 28.76 -64.67
CA LYS A 580 -3.92 27.39 -64.13
C LYS A 580 -2.48 26.93 -63.93
N ARG A 581 -1.61 27.12 -64.94
CA ARG A 581 -0.16 26.81 -64.81
C ARG A 581 0.52 27.62 -63.71
N GLY A 582 0.15 28.89 -63.54
CA GLY A 582 0.62 29.72 -62.43
C GLY A 582 0.25 29.12 -61.06
N ALA A 583 -1.00 28.68 -60.90
CA ALA A 583 -1.47 28.05 -59.66
C ALA A 583 -0.75 26.71 -59.36
N ASP A 584 -0.51 25.89 -60.39
CA ASP A 584 0.24 24.63 -60.24
C ASP A 584 1.69 24.87 -59.80
N MET A 585 2.36 25.91 -60.33
CA MET A 585 3.71 26.29 -59.90
C MET A 585 3.74 26.74 -58.43
N VAL A 586 2.78 27.56 -57.99
CA VAL A 586 2.67 28.00 -56.58
C VAL A 586 2.47 26.79 -55.64
N LYS A 587 1.64 25.83 -56.05
CA LYS A 587 1.41 24.57 -55.33
C LYS A 587 2.67 23.70 -55.23
N GLN A 588 3.51 23.68 -56.26
CA GLN A 588 4.80 22.96 -56.23
C GLN A 588 5.80 23.60 -55.24
N VAL A 589 5.89 24.93 -55.20
CA VAL A 589 6.76 25.64 -54.24
C VAL A 589 6.31 25.40 -52.79
N LEU A 590 5.00 25.44 -52.53
CA LEU A 590 4.41 25.09 -51.23
C LEU A 590 4.75 23.66 -50.78
N SER A 591 4.69 22.69 -51.70
CA SER A 591 5.01 21.28 -51.42
C SER A 591 6.48 21.10 -51.01
N PHE A 592 7.39 21.79 -51.71
CA PHE A 592 8.82 21.81 -51.39
C PHE A 592 9.11 22.47 -50.03
N ALA A 593 8.49 23.62 -49.76
CA ALA A 593 8.69 24.41 -48.55
C ALA A 593 8.23 23.73 -47.25
N ARG A 594 7.27 22.80 -47.33
CA ARG A 594 6.63 22.17 -46.15
C ARG A 594 6.83 20.64 -46.07
N GLY A 595 7.76 20.07 -46.84
CA GLY A 595 8.22 18.69 -46.71
C GLY A 595 7.11 17.64 -46.52
N HIS A 596 6.04 17.72 -47.32
CA HIS A 596 4.81 16.98 -47.04
C HIS A 596 4.98 15.46 -47.14
N VAL A 597 4.47 14.75 -46.12
CA VAL A 597 4.13 13.32 -46.21
C VAL A 597 2.89 13.21 -47.09
N GLY A 598 3.08 12.61 -48.27
CA GLY A 598 2.02 12.39 -49.24
C GLY A 598 1.01 11.34 -48.79
N GLU A 599 -0.23 11.45 -49.28
CA GLU A 599 -1.28 10.48 -49.01
C GLU A 599 -1.08 9.29 -49.96
N ARG A 600 -0.72 8.13 -49.43
CA ARG A 600 -0.41 6.94 -50.25
C ARG A 600 -1.69 6.33 -50.81
N VAL A 601 -1.92 6.58 -52.10
CA VAL A 601 -3.00 5.95 -52.87
C VAL A 601 -2.44 4.89 -53.81
N ILE A 602 -3.31 4.16 -54.49
CA ILE A 602 -2.91 3.12 -55.43
C ILE A 602 -2.73 3.74 -56.82
N LEU A 603 -1.54 3.55 -57.40
CA LEU A 603 -1.07 4.26 -58.59
C LEU A 603 -0.67 3.29 -59.71
N HIS A 604 -1.13 3.59 -60.92
CA HIS A 604 -0.62 2.97 -62.15
C HIS A 604 0.49 3.85 -62.73
N VAL A 605 1.76 3.50 -62.46
CA VAL A 605 2.95 4.28 -62.86
C VAL A 605 2.98 4.56 -64.37
N GLY A 606 2.47 3.64 -65.20
CA GLY A 606 2.38 3.81 -66.64
C GLY A 606 1.53 5.01 -67.10
N HIS A 607 0.57 5.49 -66.30
CA HIS A 607 -0.18 6.72 -66.62
C HIS A 607 0.70 7.96 -66.39
N LEU A 608 1.42 8.02 -65.26
CA LEU A 608 2.35 9.11 -64.93
C LEU A 608 3.49 9.23 -65.95
N VAL A 609 3.97 8.11 -66.50
CA VAL A 609 4.99 8.11 -67.57
C VAL A 609 4.44 8.68 -68.88
N LYS A 610 3.18 8.40 -69.25
CA LYS A 610 2.53 9.00 -70.44
C LYS A 610 2.27 10.50 -70.27
N GLU A 611 1.93 10.94 -69.05
CA GLU A 611 1.83 12.38 -68.72
C GLU A 611 3.21 13.06 -68.83
N MET A 612 4.27 12.41 -68.35
CA MET A 612 5.64 12.90 -68.46
C MET A 612 6.13 12.94 -69.92
N GLU A 613 5.81 11.94 -70.74
CA GLU A 613 6.10 11.95 -72.18
C GLU A 613 5.51 13.19 -72.85
N LYS A 614 4.23 13.48 -72.57
CA LYS A 614 3.55 14.65 -73.11
C LYS A 614 4.24 15.95 -72.65
N LEU A 615 4.53 16.06 -71.35
CA LEU A 615 5.18 17.24 -70.77
C LEU A 615 6.57 17.48 -71.39
N VAL A 616 7.40 16.44 -71.52
CA VAL A 616 8.71 16.52 -72.16
C VAL A 616 8.57 16.96 -73.62
N ARG A 617 7.66 16.33 -74.38
CA ARG A 617 7.41 16.65 -75.80
C ARG A 617 6.92 18.10 -76.02
N GLU A 618 6.21 18.67 -75.06
CA GLU A 618 5.68 20.04 -75.11
C GLU A 618 6.65 21.11 -74.58
N THR A 619 7.61 20.76 -73.71
CA THR A 619 8.45 21.73 -72.98
C THR A 619 9.95 21.64 -73.22
N PHE A 620 10.48 20.49 -73.67
CA PHE A 620 11.92 20.32 -73.90
C PHE A 620 12.31 20.73 -75.33
N PRO A 621 13.60 21.07 -75.57
CA PRO A 621 14.11 21.33 -76.91
C PRO A 621 13.82 20.18 -77.89
N LYS A 622 13.47 20.51 -79.15
CA LYS A 622 13.05 19.53 -80.18
C LYS A 622 14.13 18.50 -80.58
N ASN A 623 15.38 18.73 -80.19
CA ASN A 623 16.50 17.80 -80.36
C ASN A 623 16.64 16.78 -79.22
N VAL A 624 15.71 16.75 -78.25
CA VAL A 624 15.61 15.68 -77.25
C VAL A 624 14.45 14.76 -77.62
N THR A 625 14.73 13.49 -77.92
CA THR A 625 13.71 12.46 -78.13
C THR A 625 13.30 11.81 -76.81
N PHE A 626 12.02 11.47 -76.66
CA PHE A 626 11.52 10.72 -75.52
C PHE A 626 10.91 9.40 -76.00
N LYS A 627 11.29 8.28 -75.39
CA LYS A 627 10.72 6.95 -75.63
C LYS A 627 10.25 6.34 -74.32
N SER A 628 9.02 5.81 -74.30
CA SER A 628 8.50 5.02 -73.18
C SER A 628 8.26 3.57 -73.58
N ALA A 629 8.70 2.62 -72.74
CA ALA A 629 8.34 1.21 -72.83
C ALA A 629 7.67 0.78 -71.52
N ILE A 630 6.38 0.45 -71.56
CA ILE A 630 5.58 0.14 -70.36
C ILE A 630 5.00 -1.27 -70.53
N ALA A 631 5.27 -2.16 -69.59
CA ALA A 631 4.69 -3.50 -69.58
C ALA A 631 3.14 -3.42 -69.59
N PRO A 632 2.43 -4.21 -70.43
CA PRO A 632 0.98 -4.12 -70.57
C PRO A 632 0.21 -4.58 -69.32
N ASP A 633 0.86 -5.40 -68.48
CA ASP A 633 0.37 -5.99 -67.23
C ASP A 633 1.09 -5.41 -65.99
N LEU A 634 1.63 -4.19 -66.08
CA LEU A 634 2.35 -3.52 -64.99
C LEU A 634 1.52 -3.48 -63.70
N LEU A 635 2.10 -4.00 -62.61
CA LEU A 635 1.48 -3.97 -61.29
C LEU A 635 1.32 -2.53 -60.77
N PRO A 636 0.28 -2.23 -59.98
CA PRO A 636 0.16 -0.94 -59.32
C PRO A 636 1.14 -0.83 -58.14
N ILE A 637 1.43 0.40 -57.71
CA ILE A 637 2.20 0.69 -56.49
C ILE A 637 1.34 1.49 -55.50
N SER A 638 1.74 1.51 -54.22
CA SER A 638 1.14 2.40 -53.21
C SER A 638 2.05 3.61 -53.00
N GLY A 639 1.55 4.82 -53.28
CA GLY A 639 2.36 6.04 -53.22
C GLY A 639 1.59 7.34 -53.47
N ASP A 640 2.29 8.47 -53.40
CA ASP A 640 1.74 9.79 -53.74
C ASP A 640 2.07 10.14 -55.22
N ALA A 641 1.04 10.44 -56.01
CA ALA A 641 1.18 10.74 -57.44
C ALA A 641 2.09 11.95 -57.71
N THR A 642 2.03 12.96 -56.84
CA THR A 642 2.85 14.18 -56.91
C THR A 642 4.31 13.86 -56.66
N GLN A 643 4.59 13.04 -55.65
CA GLN A 643 5.96 12.64 -55.31
C GLN A 643 6.56 11.72 -56.40
N MET A 644 5.75 10.83 -56.98
CA MET A 644 6.14 10.01 -58.13
C MET A 644 6.42 10.86 -59.40
N HIS A 645 5.57 11.86 -59.67
CA HIS A 645 5.80 12.82 -60.75
C HIS A 645 7.08 13.65 -60.51
N GLN A 646 7.38 14.00 -59.26
CA GLN A 646 8.60 14.71 -58.88
C GLN A 646 9.86 13.86 -59.08
N ILE A 647 9.81 12.54 -58.85
CA ILE A 647 10.92 11.63 -59.22
C ILE A 647 11.16 11.68 -60.72
N LEU A 648 10.12 11.41 -61.52
CA LEU A 648 10.21 11.38 -62.99
C LEU A 648 10.73 12.72 -63.55
N LEU A 649 10.19 13.84 -63.07
CA LEU A 649 10.58 15.18 -63.53
C LEU A 649 12.04 15.50 -63.20
N ASN A 650 12.50 15.24 -61.98
CA ASN A 650 13.90 15.48 -61.59
C ASN A 650 14.88 14.65 -62.42
N LEU A 651 14.56 13.38 -62.69
CA LEU A 651 15.39 12.52 -63.52
C LEU A 651 15.39 12.99 -64.99
N CYS A 652 14.24 13.32 -65.57
CA CYS A 652 14.14 13.80 -66.95
C CYS A 652 14.84 15.17 -67.15
N VAL A 653 14.74 16.08 -66.18
CA VAL A 653 15.43 17.38 -66.22
C VAL A 653 16.95 17.21 -66.11
N ASN A 654 17.43 16.32 -65.25
CA ASN A 654 18.86 16.02 -65.18
C ASN A 654 19.39 15.34 -66.45
N ALA A 655 18.62 14.41 -67.03
CA ALA A 655 18.92 13.80 -68.33
C ALA A 655 19.04 14.83 -69.46
N ARG A 656 18.08 15.76 -69.56
CA ARG A 656 18.12 16.88 -70.52
C ARG A 656 19.37 17.74 -70.33
N ASP A 657 19.68 18.11 -69.09
CA ASP A 657 20.83 18.98 -68.78
C ASP A 657 22.17 18.28 -69.05
N ALA A 658 22.21 16.94 -69.00
CA ALA A 658 23.36 16.14 -69.43
C ALA A 658 23.47 15.96 -70.96
N MET A 659 22.49 16.45 -71.73
CA MET A 659 22.41 16.35 -73.20
C MET A 659 22.26 17.75 -73.88
N PRO A 660 23.23 18.68 -73.69
CA PRO A 660 23.11 20.05 -74.21
C PRO A 660 23.03 20.16 -75.75
N VAL A 661 23.51 19.14 -76.48
CA VAL A 661 23.46 19.07 -77.95
C VAL A 661 22.19 18.36 -78.46
N GLY A 662 21.38 17.80 -77.56
CA GLY A 662 20.30 16.86 -77.87
C GLY A 662 20.70 15.40 -77.64
N GLY A 663 19.74 14.50 -77.73
CA GLY A 663 19.91 13.08 -77.40
C GLY A 663 18.58 12.41 -77.04
N GLU A 664 18.63 11.21 -76.46
CA GLU A 664 17.45 10.41 -76.15
C GLU A 664 17.26 10.21 -74.64
N ILE A 665 16.03 10.45 -74.16
CA ILE A 665 15.55 10.00 -72.85
C ILE A 665 14.68 8.76 -73.07
N SER A 666 15.02 7.68 -72.39
CA SER A 666 14.26 6.43 -72.36
C SER A 666 13.69 6.17 -70.97
N VAL A 667 12.40 5.86 -70.89
CA VAL A 667 11.73 5.48 -69.64
C VAL A 667 11.09 4.10 -69.81
N GLN A 668 11.55 3.13 -69.02
CA GLN A 668 11.01 1.78 -69.01
C GLN A 668 10.33 1.47 -67.67
N CYS A 669 9.14 0.88 -67.73
CA CYS A 669 8.41 0.37 -66.56
C CYS A 669 8.13 -1.12 -66.75
N ASP A 670 8.63 -1.94 -65.83
CA ASP A 670 8.51 -3.40 -65.88
C ASP A 670 8.23 -4.02 -64.51
N ASN A 671 7.71 -5.25 -64.51
CA ASN A 671 7.51 -6.04 -63.29
C ASN A 671 8.78 -6.85 -63.00
N CYS A 672 9.24 -6.86 -61.75
CA CYS A 672 10.38 -7.69 -61.32
C CYS A 672 10.12 -8.35 -59.96
N CYS A 673 10.72 -9.51 -59.71
CA CYS A 673 10.69 -10.16 -58.40
C CYS A 673 12.11 -10.18 -57.85
N LEU A 674 12.33 -9.52 -56.70
CA LEU A 674 13.65 -9.41 -56.09
C LEU A 674 13.88 -10.55 -55.11
N THR A 675 15.03 -11.22 -55.24
CA THR A 675 15.43 -12.33 -54.37
C THR A 675 16.04 -11.84 -53.05
N GLU A 676 16.31 -12.76 -52.12
CA GLU A 676 17.03 -12.41 -50.88
C GLU A 676 18.46 -11.89 -51.14
N ASP A 677 19.13 -12.34 -52.21
CA ASP A 677 20.47 -11.87 -52.56
C ASP A 677 20.43 -10.50 -53.24
N ASP A 678 19.37 -10.19 -54.01
CA ASP A 678 19.12 -8.83 -54.51
C ASP A 678 18.87 -7.85 -53.37
N ALA A 679 18.12 -8.25 -52.35
CA ALA A 679 17.85 -7.43 -51.16
C ALA A 679 19.11 -7.18 -50.30
N LYS A 680 20.13 -8.05 -50.35
CA LYS A 680 21.45 -7.81 -49.74
C LYS A 680 22.28 -6.80 -50.54
N ARG A 681 22.16 -6.80 -51.88
CA ARG A 681 22.85 -5.86 -52.78
C ARG A 681 22.21 -4.47 -52.78
N LEU A 682 20.88 -4.39 -52.76
CA LEU A 682 20.10 -3.15 -52.83
C LEU A 682 19.67 -2.70 -51.42
N THR A 683 20.44 -1.78 -50.82
CA THR A 683 20.15 -1.28 -49.47
C THR A 683 18.72 -0.75 -49.34
N GLY A 684 17.97 -1.31 -48.39
CA GLY A 684 16.63 -0.84 -48.00
C GLY A 684 15.43 -1.53 -48.65
N VAL A 685 15.64 -2.52 -49.53
CA VAL A 685 14.55 -3.25 -50.21
C VAL A 685 14.20 -4.55 -49.49
N LYS A 686 12.96 -5.02 -49.62
CA LYS A 686 12.52 -6.35 -49.15
C LYS A 686 12.41 -7.30 -50.35
N PRO A 687 12.62 -8.62 -50.19
CA PRO A 687 12.33 -9.59 -51.24
C PRO A 687 10.85 -9.57 -51.67
N GLY A 688 10.56 -9.90 -52.94
CA GLY A 688 9.20 -10.02 -53.47
C GLY A 688 8.93 -9.16 -54.73
N ASN A 689 7.64 -9.00 -55.07
CA ASN A 689 7.18 -8.32 -56.28
C ASN A 689 7.41 -6.79 -56.21
N HIS A 690 8.11 -6.26 -57.20
CA HIS A 690 8.46 -4.85 -57.34
C HIS A 690 8.19 -4.36 -58.76
N VAL A 691 7.84 -3.08 -58.89
CA VAL A 691 7.85 -2.36 -60.15
C VAL A 691 9.23 -1.71 -60.32
N LEU A 692 9.89 -2.02 -61.43
CA LEU A 692 11.12 -1.37 -61.87
C LEU A 692 10.75 -0.19 -62.77
N LEU A 693 11.08 1.02 -62.34
CA LEU A 693 11.09 2.24 -63.15
C LEU A 693 12.53 2.58 -63.50
N GLN A 694 12.91 2.41 -64.77
CA GLN A 694 14.21 2.79 -65.30
C GLN A 694 14.10 4.08 -66.10
N VAL A 695 14.98 5.04 -65.83
CA VAL A 695 15.16 6.27 -66.61
C VAL A 695 16.61 6.32 -67.09
N SER A 696 16.80 6.37 -68.41
CA SER A 696 18.13 6.34 -69.04
C SER A 696 18.29 7.47 -70.05
N ASP A 697 19.45 8.13 -70.03
CA ASP A 697 19.86 9.17 -70.96
C ASP A 697 21.09 8.77 -71.79
N THR A 698 21.30 9.48 -72.90
CA THR A 698 22.52 9.37 -73.74
C THR A 698 23.44 10.57 -73.55
N GLY A 699 23.53 11.10 -72.33
CA GLY A 699 24.28 12.30 -71.99
C GLY A 699 25.76 12.08 -71.68
N THR A 700 26.39 13.09 -71.08
CA THR A 700 27.84 13.08 -70.80
C THR A 700 28.30 12.02 -69.80
N GLY A 701 27.40 11.39 -69.04
CA GLY A 701 27.73 10.47 -67.94
C GLY A 701 28.47 11.15 -66.77
N MET A 702 28.95 10.33 -65.82
CA MET A 702 29.59 10.77 -64.58
C MET A 702 30.82 9.91 -64.22
N THR A 703 31.77 10.48 -63.49
CA THR A 703 32.91 9.73 -62.90
C THR A 703 32.45 8.96 -61.65
N PRO A 704 33.20 7.93 -61.19
CA PRO A 704 32.89 7.22 -59.94
C PRO A 704 32.86 8.13 -58.69
N GLU A 705 33.74 9.13 -58.62
CA GLU A 705 33.84 10.06 -57.50
C GLU A 705 32.63 11.02 -57.46
N VAL A 706 32.13 11.42 -58.63
CA VAL A 706 30.87 12.16 -58.76
C VAL A 706 29.70 11.27 -58.38
N MET A 707 29.64 10.04 -58.90
CA MET A 707 28.57 9.07 -58.67
C MET A 707 28.36 8.76 -57.19
N ALA A 708 29.44 8.63 -56.41
CA ALA A 708 29.38 8.43 -54.96
C ALA A 708 28.74 9.62 -54.20
N ARG A 709 28.72 10.82 -54.80
CA ARG A 709 28.36 12.08 -54.15
C ARG A 709 27.10 12.75 -54.70
N ILE A 710 26.53 12.30 -55.82
CA ILE A 710 25.35 12.97 -56.41
C ILE A 710 24.08 12.97 -55.54
N PHE A 711 24.03 12.10 -54.53
CA PHE A 711 22.94 12.06 -53.55
C PHE A 711 23.22 12.90 -52.29
N GLU A 712 24.43 13.47 -52.15
CA GLU A 712 24.74 14.48 -51.12
C GLU A 712 23.90 15.75 -51.39
N PRO A 713 23.10 16.22 -50.43
CA PRO A 713 22.34 17.46 -50.61
C PRO A 713 23.28 18.66 -50.86
N PHE A 714 22.89 19.51 -51.80
CA PHE A 714 23.65 20.66 -52.33
C PHE A 714 24.87 20.31 -53.21
N PHE A 715 25.18 19.04 -53.43
CA PHE A 715 26.21 18.67 -54.40
C PHE A 715 25.74 18.93 -55.83
N THR A 716 26.55 19.64 -56.62
CA THR A 716 26.28 19.94 -58.03
C THR A 716 27.59 20.07 -58.80
N THR A 717 27.62 19.53 -60.01
CA THR A 717 28.71 19.71 -60.99
C THR A 717 28.45 20.88 -61.95
N LYS A 718 27.27 21.51 -61.87
CA LYS A 718 26.87 22.68 -62.67
C LYS A 718 27.40 23.98 -62.05
N GLU A 719 27.64 24.99 -62.87
CA GLU A 719 28.08 26.33 -62.45
C GLU A 719 27.18 26.96 -61.37
N ILE A 720 27.77 27.83 -60.56
CA ILE A 720 27.09 28.53 -59.45
C ILE A 720 25.86 29.26 -59.97
N GLY A 721 24.69 28.93 -59.39
CA GLY A 721 23.39 29.49 -59.79
C GLY A 721 22.62 28.70 -60.85
N LYS A 722 23.24 27.74 -61.56
CA LYS A 722 22.56 26.89 -62.58
C LYS A 722 22.10 25.53 -62.04
N GLY A 723 22.42 25.17 -60.80
CA GLY A 723 21.97 23.93 -60.17
C GLY A 723 21.79 24.10 -58.66
N THR A 724 20.67 23.62 -58.11
CA THR A 724 20.39 23.70 -56.66
C THR A 724 21.06 22.60 -55.84
N GLY A 725 21.53 21.53 -56.49
CA GLY A 725 22.11 20.35 -55.84
C GLY A 725 21.14 19.56 -54.95
N LEU A 726 19.83 19.86 -55.00
CA LEU A 726 18.83 19.21 -54.14
C LEU A 726 18.06 18.09 -54.84
N GLY A 727 17.84 18.19 -56.16
CA GLY A 727 16.94 17.29 -56.91
C GLY A 727 17.18 15.80 -56.69
N LEU A 728 18.42 15.30 -56.84
CA LEU A 728 18.73 13.88 -56.66
C LEU A 728 18.68 13.42 -55.20
N SER A 729 19.02 14.30 -54.25
CA SER A 729 18.84 14.01 -52.82
C SER A 729 17.35 13.88 -52.44
N THR A 730 16.48 14.72 -53.04
CA THR A 730 15.02 14.61 -52.92
C THR A 730 14.50 13.32 -53.56
N VAL A 731 14.98 12.96 -54.76
CA VAL A 731 14.63 11.68 -55.42
C VAL A 731 14.93 10.49 -54.51
N MET A 732 16.15 10.41 -53.96
CA MET A 732 16.55 9.35 -53.03
C MET A 732 15.68 9.33 -51.76
N SER A 733 15.33 10.50 -51.22
CA SER A 733 14.45 10.62 -50.06
C SER A 733 13.03 10.11 -50.34
N ILE A 734 12.46 10.45 -51.50
CA ILE A 734 11.10 10.02 -51.89
C ILE A 734 11.07 8.51 -52.15
N ILE A 735 12.09 7.95 -52.80
CA ILE A 735 12.18 6.52 -53.08
C ILE A 735 12.22 5.72 -51.76
N LYS A 736 13.07 6.15 -50.81
CA LYS A 736 13.11 5.57 -49.46
C LYS A 736 11.79 5.75 -48.71
N SER A 737 11.12 6.91 -48.82
CA SER A 737 9.82 7.14 -48.18
C SER A 737 8.68 6.34 -48.80
N HIS A 738 8.88 5.71 -49.96
CA HIS A 738 7.97 4.72 -50.57
C HIS A 738 8.37 3.26 -50.30
N GLY A 739 9.45 3.01 -49.53
CA GLY A 739 9.96 1.66 -49.28
C GLY A 739 10.69 1.03 -50.48
N GLY A 740 11.12 1.86 -51.43
CA GLY A 740 11.92 1.45 -52.57
C GLY A 740 13.40 1.70 -52.40
N SER A 741 14.18 1.35 -53.42
CA SER A 741 15.60 1.71 -53.53
C SER A 741 15.98 2.06 -54.97
N LEU A 742 17.19 2.58 -55.14
CA LEU A 742 17.71 3.08 -56.40
C LEU A 742 19.08 2.45 -56.66
N ASP A 743 19.22 1.85 -57.84
CA ASP A 743 20.48 1.41 -58.42
C ASP A 743 20.88 2.37 -59.56
N LEU A 744 22.18 2.54 -59.79
CA LEU A 744 22.73 3.57 -60.67
C LEU A 744 23.89 3.03 -61.48
N ALA A 745 23.80 3.18 -62.81
CA ALA A 745 24.91 2.99 -63.72
C ALA A 745 25.15 4.29 -64.50
N SER A 746 26.39 4.74 -64.62
CA SER A 746 26.76 5.88 -65.47
C SER A 746 28.16 5.65 -66.02
N THR A 747 28.33 5.95 -67.31
CA THR A 747 29.62 5.85 -68.00
C THR A 747 29.85 7.12 -68.80
N ILE A 748 31.02 7.74 -68.60
CA ILE A 748 31.39 9.00 -69.26
C ILE A 748 31.31 8.85 -70.78
N GLY A 749 30.63 9.78 -71.43
CA GLY A 749 30.42 9.80 -72.88
C GLY A 749 29.40 8.79 -73.43
N VAL A 750 28.75 7.99 -72.57
CA VAL A 750 27.71 7.02 -72.96
C VAL A 750 26.34 7.42 -72.42
N GLY A 751 26.28 7.88 -71.17
CA GLY A 751 25.05 8.32 -70.51
C GLY A 751 24.88 7.80 -69.10
N THR A 752 23.70 8.03 -68.54
CA THR A 752 23.32 7.59 -67.18
C THR A 752 22.01 6.80 -67.20
N THR A 753 21.92 5.79 -66.34
CA THR A 753 20.73 4.97 -66.12
C THR A 753 20.43 4.87 -64.63
N PHE A 754 19.29 5.43 -64.22
CA PHE A 754 18.72 5.27 -62.88
C PHE A 754 17.68 4.14 -62.89
N LYS A 755 17.81 3.17 -61.99
CA LYS A 755 16.87 2.05 -61.81
C LYS A 755 16.20 2.17 -60.44
N VAL A 756 14.93 2.50 -60.42
CA VAL A 756 14.14 2.70 -59.21
C VAL A 756 13.24 1.48 -58.99
N TYR A 757 13.44 0.79 -57.87
CA TYR A 757 12.67 -0.39 -57.47
C TYR A 757 11.64 0.03 -56.42
N LEU A 758 10.35 -0.17 -56.71
CA LEU A 758 9.24 0.18 -55.82
C LEU A 758 8.40 -1.05 -55.50
N PRO A 759 7.97 -1.28 -54.25
CA PRO A 759 7.15 -2.43 -53.91
C PRO A 759 5.81 -2.38 -54.65
N ALA A 760 5.44 -3.49 -55.29
CA ALA A 760 4.13 -3.62 -55.90
C ALA A 760 3.05 -3.66 -54.80
N ALA A 761 1.90 -3.06 -55.06
CA ALA A 761 0.75 -3.10 -54.16
C ALA A 761 -0.19 -4.25 -54.53
N ASP A 762 -0.72 -4.93 -53.53
CA ASP A 762 -1.82 -5.87 -53.72
C ASP A 762 -3.06 -5.12 -54.23
N LYS A 763 -3.71 -5.69 -55.25
CA LYS A 763 -4.77 -5.03 -56.03
C LYS A 763 -5.93 -4.53 -55.16
N PRO A 764 -6.40 -3.31 -55.41
CA PRO A 764 -7.77 -2.91 -55.14
C PRO A 764 -8.51 -2.50 -56.43
N THR A 765 -9.70 -3.06 -56.59
CA THR A 765 -10.75 -2.53 -57.46
C THR A 765 -11.20 -1.14 -56.98
N GLY A 766 -11.11 -0.13 -57.84
CA GLY A 766 -11.63 1.23 -57.60
C GLY A 766 -12.44 1.74 -58.81
N PRO A 767 -13.57 2.45 -58.62
CA PRO A 767 -14.56 2.65 -59.68
C PRO A 767 -14.30 3.87 -60.58
N ALA A 768 -14.87 3.83 -61.79
CA ALA A 768 -14.82 4.93 -62.75
C ALA A 768 -15.58 6.18 -62.25
N GLN A 769 -15.05 7.36 -62.57
CA GLN A 769 -15.68 8.65 -62.24
C GLN A 769 -16.98 8.84 -63.05
N VAL A 770 -18.08 9.12 -62.35
CA VAL A 770 -19.37 9.51 -62.95
C VAL A 770 -19.42 11.04 -63.08
N SER A 771 -19.66 11.54 -64.29
CA SER A 771 -19.89 12.97 -64.54
C SER A 771 -21.35 13.36 -64.25
N ILE A 772 -21.55 14.48 -63.55
CA ILE A 772 -22.88 15.01 -63.25
C ILE A 772 -23.31 16.00 -64.36
N PRO A 773 -24.53 15.93 -64.92
CA PRO A 773 -25.00 16.87 -65.96
C PRO A 773 -25.06 18.33 -65.48
N LYS A 774 -24.73 19.27 -66.38
CA LYS A 774 -24.58 20.70 -66.03
C LYS A 774 -25.89 21.39 -65.62
N GLU A 775 -27.04 20.92 -66.09
CA GLU A 775 -28.35 21.46 -65.70
C GLU A 775 -28.63 21.25 -64.19
N ALA A 776 -28.04 20.24 -63.56
CA ALA A 776 -28.28 19.89 -62.15
C ALA A 776 -27.62 20.86 -61.15
N LEU A 777 -26.76 21.78 -61.61
CA LEU A 777 -25.95 22.69 -60.79
C LEU A 777 -26.63 24.06 -60.51
N ARG A 778 -27.74 24.36 -61.20
CA ARG A 778 -28.50 25.61 -61.00
C ARG A 778 -29.26 25.63 -59.67
N GLY A 779 -29.30 26.81 -59.07
CA GLY A 779 -30.13 27.13 -57.92
C GLY A 779 -31.61 27.26 -58.28
N LYS A 780 -32.44 27.22 -57.24
CA LYS A 780 -33.89 27.42 -57.24
C LYS A 780 -34.28 28.63 -56.36
N GLY A 781 -33.42 29.65 -56.32
CA GLY A 781 -33.61 30.84 -55.49
C GLY A 781 -33.17 30.70 -54.03
N GLU A 782 -32.35 29.70 -53.68
CA GLU A 782 -31.80 29.59 -52.33
C GLU A 782 -30.88 30.78 -52.01
N THR A 783 -31.06 31.44 -50.86
CA THR A 783 -30.22 32.57 -50.42
C THR A 783 -28.92 32.10 -49.78
N ILE A 784 -27.80 32.56 -50.34
CA ILE A 784 -26.44 32.26 -49.90
C ILE A 784 -25.82 33.54 -49.30
N LEU A 785 -25.21 33.43 -48.13
CA LEU A 785 -24.36 34.51 -47.58
C LEU A 785 -22.92 34.24 -47.99
N LEU A 786 -22.28 35.21 -48.64
CA LEU A 786 -20.88 35.15 -49.06
C LEU A 786 -20.04 36.12 -48.22
N VAL A 787 -19.05 35.59 -47.53
CA VAL A 787 -18.14 36.32 -46.64
C VAL A 787 -16.71 36.03 -47.09
N ASP A 788 -16.03 37.07 -47.55
CA ASP A 788 -14.66 37.06 -48.07
C ASP A 788 -14.20 38.53 -48.00
N ASP A 789 -13.03 38.83 -47.45
CA ASP A 789 -12.59 40.22 -47.26
C ASP A 789 -12.13 40.86 -48.58
N GLU A 790 -11.55 40.06 -49.47
CA GLU A 790 -11.08 40.46 -50.79
C GLU A 790 -12.25 40.80 -51.74
N MET A 791 -12.45 42.11 -51.96
CA MET A 791 -13.57 42.65 -52.73
C MET A 791 -13.67 42.04 -54.14
N ALA A 792 -12.54 41.75 -54.78
CA ALA A 792 -12.50 41.14 -56.11
C ALA A 792 -13.07 39.70 -56.13
N ILE A 793 -12.71 38.88 -55.14
CA ILE A 793 -13.20 37.49 -55.02
C ILE A 793 -14.68 37.51 -54.65
N ARG A 794 -15.08 38.41 -53.74
CA ARG A 794 -16.47 38.58 -53.28
C ARG A 794 -17.41 38.94 -54.44
N GLU A 795 -17.12 39.96 -55.24
CA GLU A 795 -17.99 40.38 -56.35
C GLU A 795 -18.01 39.39 -57.52
N MET A 796 -16.90 38.71 -57.84
CA MET A 796 -16.90 37.67 -58.88
C MET A 796 -17.71 36.44 -58.46
N THR A 797 -17.53 35.96 -57.23
CA THR A 797 -18.26 34.80 -56.69
C THR A 797 -19.77 35.09 -56.60
N LYS A 798 -20.14 36.28 -56.13
CA LYS A 798 -21.53 36.79 -56.17
C LYS A 798 -22.11 36.79 -57.59
N THR A 799 -21.35 37.29 -58.57
CA THR A 799 -21.77 37.31 -59.98
C THR A 799 -21.98 35.89 -60.53
N ILE A 800 -21.09 34.95 -60.21
CA ILE A 800 -21.22 33.53 -60.59
C ILE A 800 -22.50 32.94 -60.01
N LEU A 801 -22.77 33.12 -58.71
CA LEU A 801 -23.94 32.56 -58.03
C LEU A 801 -25.26 33.14 -58.55
N LEU A 802 -25.35 34.46 -58.75
CA LEU A 802 -26.52 35.13 -59.33
C LEU A 802 -26.83 34.60 -60.74
N ASN A 803 -25.81 34.49 -61.61
CA ASN A 803 -25.97 33.93 -62.97
C ASN A 803 -26.44 32.46 -62.98
N HIS A 804 -26.32 31.73 -61.86
CA HIS A 804 -26.73 30.34 -61.71
C HIS A 804 -28.00 30.14 -60.88
N GLY A 805 -28.74 31.22 -60.56
CA GLY A 805 -30.08 31.14 -59.97
C GLY A 805 -30.14 31.06 -58.44
N TYR A 806 -29.09 31.54 -57.74
CA TYR A 806 -29.07 31.72 -56.29
C TYR A 806 -29.31 33.19 -55.92
N GLU A 807 -29.94 33.47 -54.78
CA GLU A 807 -29.89 34.81 -54.18
C GLU A 807 -28.59 34.95 -53.39
N VAL A 808 -27.97 36.13 -53.38
CA VAL A 808 -26.67 36.34 -52.69
C VAL A 808 -26.71 37.58 -51.81
N LEU A 809 -26.40 37.40 -50.52
CA LEU A 809 -26.01 38.46 -49.60
C LEU A 809 -24.48 38.44 -49.46
N THR A 810 -23.85 39.59 -49.25
CA THR A 810 -22.39 39.71 -49.14
C THR A 810 -21.99 40.45 -47.87
N ALA A 811 -20.95 39.96 -47.20
CA ALA A 811 -20.26 40.63 -46.09
C ALA A 811 -18.74 40.68 -46.36
N ALA A 812 -18.07 41.69 -45.83
CA ALA A 812 -16.61 41.86 -45.90
C ALA A 812 -15.86 41.23 -44.72
N ASP A 813 -16.54 40.97 -43.59
CA ASP A 813 -15.94 40.32 -42.43
C ASP A 813 -16.97 39.48 -41.63
N GLY A 814 -16.47 38.76 -40.63
CA GLY A 814 -17.29 37.89 -39.79
C GLY A 814 -18.32 38.61 -38.90
N ALA A 815 -18.06 39.86 -38.50
CA ALA A 815 -18.98 40.64 -37.67
C ALA A 815 -20.16 41.20 -38.49
N GLU A 816 -19.90 41.65 -39.73
CA GLU A 816 -20.95 41.99 -40.70
C GLU A 816 -21.79 40.74 -41.04
N ALA A 817 -21.15 39.58 -41.25
CA ALA A 817 -21.84 38.32 -41.50
C ALA A 817 -22.81 37.92 -40.37
N ILE A 818 -22.38 38.04 -39.10
CA ILE A 818 -23.25 37.79 -37.93
C ILE A 818 -24.42 38.77 -37.89
N THR A 819 -24.19 40.03 -38.24
CA THR A 819 -25.23 41.08 -38.27
C THR A 819 -26.26 40.79 -39.37
N LEU A 820 -25.83 40.44 -40.58
CA LEU A 820 -26.72 40.08 -41.69
C LEU A 820 -27.53 38.80 -41.40
N CYS A 821 -26.93 37.79 -40.77
CA CYS A 821 -27.65 36.60 -40.31
C CYS A 821 -28.73 36.94 -39.26
N ALA A 822 -28.42 37.82 -38.29
CA ALA A 822 -29.39 38.25 -37.28
C ALA A 822 -30.55 39.08 -37.87
N GLN A 823 -30.30 39.85 -38.93
CA GLN A 823 -31.32 40.62 -39.65
C GLN A 823 -32.18 39.78 -40.61
N ASN A 824 -31.71 38.60 -41.03
CA ASN A 824 -32.37 37.73 -42.02
C ASN A 824 -32.62 36.30 -41.48
N PRO A 825 -33.28 36.13 -40.31
CA PRO A 825 -33.42 34.84 -39.65
C PRO A 825 -34.14 33.82 -40.54
N GLY A 826 -33.58 32.61 -40.65
CA GLY A 826 -34.13 31.50 -41.44
C GLY A 826 -34.13 31.67 -42.97
N LYS A 827 -33.80 32.85 -43.51
CA LYS A 827 -33.75 33.09 -44.96
C LYS A 827 -32.51 32.47 -45.61
N ILE A 828 -31.33 32.69 -45.01
CA ILE A 828 -30.04 32.20 -45.51
C ILE A 828 -29.98 30.67 -45.36
N LYS A 829 -29.57 29.95 -46.42
CA LYS A 829 -29.51 28.47 -46.46
C LYS A 829 -28.09 27.91 -46.41
N CYS A 830 -27.10 28.69 -46.82
CA CYS A 830 -25.69 28.33 -46.75
C CYS A 830 -24.84 29.59 -46.59
N VAL A 831 -23.75 29.49 -45.83
CA VAL A 831 -22.73 30.52 -45.70
C VAL A 831 -21.45 30.04 -46.38
N LEU A 832 -20.99 30.76 -47.40
CA LEU A 832 -19.66 30.67 -47.98
C LEU A 832 -18.76 31.60 -47.16
N MET A 833 -17.72 31.08 -46.52
CA MET A 833 -16.92 31.79 -45.53
C MET A 833 -15.43 31.63 -45.83
N ASP A 834 -14.69 32.71 -46.10
CA ASP A 834 -13.23 32.66 -46.03
C ASP A 834 -12.78 32.47 -44.58
N MET A 835 -11.78 31.61 -44.39
CA MET A 835 -11.22 31.31 -43.08
C MET A 835 -10.25 32.40 -42.60
N MET A 836 -9.57 33.10 -43.52
CA MET A 836 -8.46 34.01 -43.24
C MET A 836 -8.84 35.47 -43.46
N MET A 837 -9.68 36.04 -42.60
CA MET A 837 -10.16 37.43 -42.70
C MET A 837 -9.75 38.27 -41.47
N PRO A 838 -9.55 39.59 -41.63
CA PRO A 838 -9.36 40.52 -40.51
C PRO A 838 -10.65 40.74 -39.69
N VAL A 839 -10.51 41.42 -38.55
CA VAL A 839 -11.59 41.75 -37.57
C VAL A 839 -12.17 40.53 -36.83
N MET A 840 -12.67 39.52 -37.53
CA MET A 840 -13.11 38.25 -36.96
C MET A 840 -12.83 37.10 -37.93
N ASP A 841 -12.07 36.09 -37.49
CA ASP A 841 -11.73 34.94 -38.31
C ASP A 841 -12.94 34.05 -38.65
N GLY A 842 -12.84 33.32 -39.76
CA GLY A 842 -13.94 32.49 -40.26
C GLY A 842 -14.31 31.35 -39.30
N ALA A 843 -13.34 30.81 -38.54
CA ALA A 843 -13.58 29.72 -37.60
C ALA A 843 -14.44 30.17 -36.40
N THR A 844 -14.13 31.33 -35.83
CA THR A 844 -14.91 31.96 -34.74
C THR A 844 -16.28 32.37 -35.25
N THR A 845 -16.37 32.93 -36.45
CA THR A 845 -17.64 33.32 -37.08
C THR A 845 -18.55 32.11 -37.31
N ILE A 846 -18.04 31.01 -37.87
CA ILE A 846 -18.80 29.77 -38.06
C ILE A 846 -19.32 29.22 -36.72
N LYS A 847 -18.47 29.16 -35.68
CA LYS A 847 -18.90 28.74 -34.33
C LYS A 847 -20.05 29.59 -33.78
N GLN A 848 -19.95 30.92 -33.90
CA GLN A 848 -20.96 31.85 -33.39
C GLN A 848 -22.27 31.83 -34.20
N LEU A 849 -22.20 31.61 -35.52
CA LEU A 849 -23.38 31.46 -36.36
C LEU A 849 -24.08 30.12 -36.08
N ASN A 850 -23.33 29.02 -36.04
CA ASN A 850 -23.87 27.68 -35.77
C ASN A 850 -24.49 27.55 -34.37
N SER A 851 -23.98 28.26 -33.36
CA SER A 851 -24.59 28.28 -32.03
C SER A 851 -25.93 29.03 -31.98
N LYS A 852 -26.22 29.89 -32.96
CA LYS A 852 -27.48 30.63 -33.10
C LYS A 852 -28.48 29.93 -34.02
N ASP A 853 -28.02 29.31 -35.11
CA ASP A 853 -28.84 28.46 -35.98
C ASP A 853 -28.08 27.17 -36.36
N PRO A 854 -28.33 26.05 -35.65
CA PRO A 854 -27.70 24.76 -35.95
C PRO A 854 -28.11 24.13 -37.29
N ASN A 855 -29.10 24.67 -38.00
CA ASN A 855 -29.51 24.17 -39.33
C ASN A 855 -28.79 24.91 -40.47
N LEU A 856 -28.06 25.98 -40.17
CA LEU A 856 -27.30 26.75 -41.15
C LEU A 856 -26.11 25.93 -41.64
N ARG A 857 -25.93 25.84 -42.97
CA ARG A 857 -24.85 25.06 -43.58
C ARG A 857 -23.67 25.96 -43.93
N PHE A 858 -22.46 25.42 -43.83
CA PHE A 858 -21.23 26.19 -44.02
C PHE A 858 -20.33 25.55 -45.09
N VAL A 859 -19.74 26.40 -45.94
CA VAL A 859 -18.61 26.06 -46.79
C VAL A 859 -17.45 26.97 -46.44
N ALA A 860 -16.42 26.39 -45.83
CA ALA A 860 -15.15 27.06 -45.55
C ALA A 860 -14.33 27.17 -46.84
N ILE A 861 -13.82 28.36 -47.12
CA ILE A 861 -12.97 28.69 -48.26
C ILE A 861 -11.56 28.99 -47.72
N SER A 862 -10.51 28.39 -48.29
CA SER A 862 -9.13 28.62 -47.84
C SER A 862 -8.09 28.29 -48.93
N GLY A 863 -6.97 29.01 -48.94
CA GLY A 863 -5.85 28.77 -49.86
C GLY A 863 -4.84 27.69 -49.43
N LEU A 864 -5.02 27.04 -48.27
CA LEU A 864 -4.06 26.09 -47.69
C LEU A 864 -4.76 24.81 -47.18
N MET A 865 -4.13 23.64 -47.41
CA MET A 865 -4.65 22.31 -47.00
C MET A 865 -4.72 22.15 -45.46
N LYS A 866 -5.61 21.35 -44.87
CA LYS A 866 -6.57 20.34 -45.39
C LYS A 866 -7.82 20.32 -44.48
N GLY A 867 -8.98 19.85 -45.00
CA GLY A 867 -10.27 19.90 -44.27
C GLY A 867 -10.25 19.32 -42.85
N ASP A 868 -9.62 18.16 -42.66
CA ASP A 868 -9.59 17.45 -41.36
C ASP A 868 -8.99 18.28 -40.20
N LYS A 869 -8.02 19.18 -40.46
CA LYS A 869 -7.47 20.05 -39.41
C LYS A 869 -8.41 21.18 -39.01
N PHE A 870 -9.19 21.69 -39.96
CA PHE A 870 -10.22 22.70 -39.67
C PHE A 870 -11.46 22.07 -39.03
N GLU A 871 -11.78 20.78 -39.27
CA GLU A 871 -12.84 20.08 -38.53
C GLU A 871 -12.54 20.01 -37.03
N GLU A 872 -11.28 19.76 -36.64
CA GLU A 872 -10.84 19.81 -35.23
C GLU A 872 -10.88 21.24 -34.66
N GLU A 873 -10.38 22.23 -35.42
CA GLU A 873 -10.29 23.62 -34.96
C GLU A 873 -11.67 24.31 -34.88
N ILE A 874 -12.58 24.02 -35.81
CA ILE A 874 -13.96 24.55 -35.82
C ILE A 874 -14.86 23.76 -34.86
N GLY A 875 -14.59 22.48 -34.62
CA GLY A 875 -15.33 21.62 -33.70
C GLY A 875 -16.71 21.16 -34.21
N LEU A 876 -16.97 21.31 -35.51
CA LEU A 876 -18.23 20.95 -36.18
C LEU A 876 -17.97 19.93 -37.29
N LYS A 877 -18.75 18.85 -37.31
CA LYS A 877 -18.50 17.68 -38.19
C LYS A 877 -19.11 17.76 -39.59
N ASP A 878 -19.80 18.85 -39.92
CA ASP A 878 -20.62 18.99 -41.14
C ASP A 878 -20.27 20.24 -41.99
N VAL A 879 -19.04 20.76 -41.87
CA VAL A 879 -18.55 21.88 -42.70
C VAL A 879 -17.90 21.34 -43.98
N SER A 880 -18.33 21.83 -45.16
CA SER A 880 -17.66 21.49 -46.43
C SER A 880 -16.52 22.46 -46.73
N PHE A 881 -15.53 22.03 -47.52
CA PHE A 881 -14.33 22.83 -47.83
C PHE A 881 -14.15 23.09 -49.34
N LEU A 882 -13.81 24.33 -49.69
CA LEU A 882 -13.48 24.77 -51.04
C LEU A 882 -12.10 25.43 -51.06
N VAL A 883 -11.13 24.80 -51.74
CA VAL A 883 -9.74 25.29 -51.77
C VAL A 883 -9.54 26.35 -52.86
N LYS A 884 -8.98 27.53 -52.51
CA LYS A 884 -8.51 28.57 -53.44
C LYS A 884 -7.20 28.12 -54.12
N PRO A 885 -6.99 28.34 -55.44
CA PRO A 885 -7.96 28.86 -56.40
C PRO A 885 -9.02 27.82 -56.80
N PHE A 886 -10.24 28.30 -57.05
CA PHE A 886 -11.38 27.49 -57.52
C PHE A 886 -12.06 28.13 -58.73
N ASN A 887 -12.79 27.30 -59.50
CA ASN A 887 -13.62 27.73 -60.63
C ASN A 887 -15.12 27.62 -60.29
N ALA A 888 -15.99 28.18 -61.14
CA ALA A 888 -17.43 28.19 -60.93
C ALA A 888 -18.01 26.77 -60.81
N GLU A 889 -17.57 25.84 -61.67
CA GLU A 889 -18.05 24.44 -61.66
C GLU A 889 -17.83 23.77 -60.29
N LYS A 890 -16.61 23.87 -59.71
CA LYS A 890 -16.29 23.27 -58.41
C LYS A 890 -17.04 23.94 -57.25
N LEU A 891 -17.21 25.26 -57.28
CA LEU A 891 -18.03 26.00 -56.33
C LEU A 891 -19.48 25.49 -56.35
N LEU A 892 -20.09 25.46 -57.54
CA LEU A 892 -21.49 25.06 -57.73
C LEU A 892 -21.73 23.59 -57.35
N MET A 893 -20.80 22.69 -57.69
CA MET A 893 -20.88 21.28 -57.28
C MET A 893 -20.89 21.11 -55.75
N ILE A 894 -19.99 21.81 -55.04
CA ILE A 894 -19.92 21.73 -53.58
C ILE A 894 -21.16 22.38 -52.94
N LEU A 895 -21.57 23.56 -53.42
CA LEU A 895 -22.78 24.23 -52.95
C LEU A 895 -24.02 23.34 -53.13
N ARG A 896 -24.17 22.68 -54.29
CA ARG A 896 -25.30 21.79 -54.58
C ARG A 896 -25.29 20.54 -53.68
N ARG A 897 -24.13 19.93 -53.44
CA ARG A 897 -23.95 18.80 -52.51
C ARG A 897 -24.32 19.19 -51.07
N VAL A 898 -23.91 20.38 -50.64
CA VAL A 898 -24.21 20.91 -49.31
C VAL A 898 -25.71 21.22 -49.17
N LEU A 899 -26.35 21.79 -50.19
CA LEU A 899 -27.79 22.09 -50.16
C LEU A 899 -28.68 20.85 -50.32
N SER A 900 -28.24 19.80 -51.03
CA SER A 900 -29.00 18.56 -51.20
C SER A 900 -28.99 17.62 -49.99
N GLY A 901 -28.10 17.85 -49.02
CA GLY A 901 -28.00 17.02 -47.80
C GLY A 901 -27.32 15.66 -48.02
N GLN A 902 -26.66 15.43 -49.16
CA GLN A 902 -25.88 14.21 -49.41
C GLN A 902 -24.50 14.21 -48.72
N THR A 903 -24.47 14.52 -47.42
CA THR A 903 -23.24 14.50 -46.61
C THR A 903 -22.81 13.06 -46.27
N ASP A 904 -23.77 12.14 -46.12
CA ASP A 904 -23.52 10.76 -45.66
C ASP A 904 -22.71 9.89 -46.64
N ALA A 905 -22.69 10.21 -47.95
CA ALA A 905 -22.03 9.36 -48.95
C ALA A 905 -20.50 9.30 -48.82
N ILE A 906 -19.86 10.29 -48.18
CA ILE A 906 -18.40 10.32 -47.97
C ILE A 906 -18.01 9.57 -46.68
N ARG A 907 -18.95 9.42 -45.73
CA ARG A 907 -18.71 8.75 -44.45
C ARG A 907 -18.38 7.26 -44.63
N ASN A 908 -19.04 6.60 -45.59
CA ASN A 908 -18.78 5.21 -45.95
C ASN A 908 -17.48 4.99 -46.76
N LEU A 909 -16.86 6.04 -47.29
CA LEU A 909 -15.52 5.97 -47.89
C LEU A 909 -14.42 6.10 -46.83
N LYS A 910 -14.52 7.07 -45.91
CA LYS A 910 -13.55 7.21 -44.80
C LYS A 910 -13.56 6.01 -43.82
N MET A 911 -14.69 5.31 -43.63
CA MET A 911 -14.74 4.12 -42.77
C MET A 911 -14.07 2.87 -43.37
N ALA A 912 -13.84 2.80 -44.69
CA ALA A 912 -13.16 1.68 -45.31
C ALA A 912 -11.64 1.72 -45.05
N ASP A 913 -11.02 2.90 -45.16
CA ASP A 913 -9.57 3.06 -44.96
C ASP A 913 -9.15 2.86 -43.50
N ALA A 914 -9.98 3.29 -42.54
CA ALA A 914 -9.72 3.20 -41.10
C ALA A 914 -9.67 1.76 -40.53
N ILE A 915 -10.05 0.75 -41.32
CA ILE A 915 -10.06 -0.67 -40.89
C ILE A 915 -8.78 -1.42 -41.33
N SER A 916 -7.93 -0.81 -42.18
CA SER A 916 -6.75 -1.48 -42.76
C SER A 916 -5.45 -1.35 -41.96
N THR A 917 -5.38 -0.49 -40.93
CA THR A 917 -4.20 -0.31 -40.07
C THR A 917 -4.48 -0.78 -38.64
N GLY A 918 -3.78 -1.84 -38.22
CA GLY A 918 -3.90 -2.44 -36.88
C GLY A 918 -3.51 -1.50 -35.72
N THR A 919 -3.83 -1.79 -34.46
CA THR A 919 -3.81 -3.14 -33.86
C THR A 919 -4.78 -3.26 -32.67
N ARG A 920 -5.42 -4.42 -32.50
CA ARG A 920 -6.19 -4.77 -31.28
C ARG A 920 -5.31 -4.74 -30.03
N GLN A 921 -5.73 -4.02 -28.99
CA GLN A 921 -5.44 -4.40 -27.60
C GLN A 921 -6.76 -4.59 -26.84
N LEU A 922 -6.93 -5.76 -26.22
CA LEU A 922 -8.05 -6.04 -25.34
C LEU A 922 -7.88 -5.28 -24.03
N LYS A 923 -8.94 -4.58 -23.61
CA LYS A 923 -9.27 -4.38 -22.19
C LYS A 923 -10.74 -4.67 -21.99
N ILE A 924 -11.05 -5.90 -21.58
CA ILE A 924 -12.35 -6.25 -21.02
C ILE A 924 -12.25 -6.06 -19.51
N ALA A 925 -12.97 -5.08 -18.98
CA ALA A 925 -13.33 -4.97 -17.58
C ALA A 925 -14.77 -4.47 -17.54
N MET A 926 -15.73 -5.40 -17.39
CA MET A 926 -17.12 -5.06 -17.12
C MET A 926 -17.34 -5.00 -15.60
N PRO A 927 -18.11 -4.02 -15.09
CA PRO A 927 -18.61 -4.03 -13.74
C PRO A 927 -19.94 -4.81 -13.64
N ALA A 928 -20.16 -5.43 -12.47
CA ALA A 928 -21.36 -6.16 -12.05
C ALA A 928 -21.72 -7.42 -12.87
#